data_AF-A0A9D8AW03-F1
#
_entry.id   AF-A0A9D8AW03-F1
#
_cell.length_a   1.000
_cell.length_b   1.000
_cell.length_c   1.000
_cell.angle_alpha   90.00
_cell.angle_beta   90.00
_cell.angle_gamma   90.00
#
_symmetry.space_group_name_H-M   'P 1'
#
loop_
_entity.id
_entity.type
_entity.pdbx_description
1 polymer ?
#
loop_
_entity_poly.entity_id
_entity_poly.type
_entity_poly.pdbx_seq_one_letter_code
_entity_poly.pdbx_strand_id
1 'polypeptide(L)'
;MKSFAARLSAFILLLTLLQYLVSSLFPVEIPQEVLRLEEHLANQVDIVFLGDSTLSHPVGEVTTGEILQEMLPDYAVGEISHPAYNLDLYLHHVRYIAHGAHRPRVIVMPINIRSFSPEWDMRPSYQFERVEKTLILGLFLSQMLLRPLEAFGVLEPRISQDTFLNTSVYNGDTLVGTVRDFESLTDEASPVGLQGDAGFVYRDALPSTDDEEALRQALVYRYMYSLKPDHRKLQAMLEIARLGEENHIDTLFYITPINYQQGERLLGDAFSAALSRNAGLVKSLLSEDSDAVLLDLGFDLEAYAFVDMEHLRETGKAHVAEQIAAAIRLESSVASSGSEPTQTPTVPSRPSSTAAPTVTASPVRPSPSPATLTPEQTATETLTAAAPTATLAAPTPTPLEPTLSSTVSTTMGTVTPQETAAVSSTPTLTVTPPITIPDGDPRGALVDVEYLWRSWPNGKYAVDMYRLRYETVDRDGQIAEIQADLFVPYVEVKTTFPVLVHAPGTTGISNGCAPSSEQARQRNWGLYRSHSLAYAARGYIVVYPNGLGFDDPDRSHPYFVAQLEAHVLLDAARAVYSLKDSPLPESALARPAEAIFFMGYSSGGHAVFAAKDWAGSYAPELPVKGIIGFGPTTNVETLLREDPVFSPYIIYAYRDFYGSEIIGAADVFLPAWVPTFDSDVLSKCVDDIFNYYSRSARAMYSPEFREILYGDRLDQVFPLFAEKLSANYAGVSSGSRIPVLILQGTADTVVTPDSQRAFKDQLCEQGGIVTYLEYTAIPHAEIRWTSFSDVLAWMQRIERGELPETDCEVVVPSSEMSVDRLGISAPPVLSLAQEKQ
;
A
#
# COMPACT_ATOMS: atom_id res chain seq x y z
N MET A 1 -55.85 -28.75 -42.09
CA MET A 1 -54.45 -28.77 -41.63
C MET A 1 -53.51 -27.97 -42.55
N LYS A 2 -53.43 -28.25 -43.87
CA LYS A 2 -52.54 -27.50 -44.78
C LYS A 2 -52.83 -25.98 -44.88
N SER A 3 -54.10 -25.55 -44.88
CA SER A 3 -54.43 -24.11 -44.90
C SER A 3 -54.21 -23.41 -43.56
N PHE A 4 -54.32 -24.12 -42.44
CA PHE A 4 -53.99 -23.58 -41.12
C PHE A 4 -52.49 -23.38 -40.98
N ALA A 5 -51.69 -24.40 -41.36
CA ALA A 5 -50.24 -24.28 -41.39
C ALA A 5 -49.77 -23.13 -42.30
N ALA A 6 -50.31 -23.01 -43.51
CA ALA A 6 -49.96 -21.92 -44.43
C ALA A 6 -50.33 -20.52 -43.88
N ARG A 7 -51.51 -20.38 -43.25
CA ARG A 7 -51.94 -19.11 -42.61
C ARG A 7 -51.10 -18.79 -41.38
N LEU A 8 -50.75 -19.78 -40.58
CA LEU A 8 -49.87 -19.63 -39.43
C LEU A 8 -48.47 -19.21 -39.87
N SER A 9 -47.90 -19.85 -40.91
CA SER A 9 -46.61 -19.45 -41.48
C SER A 9 -46.63 -18.03 -42.04
N ALA A 10 -47.69 -17.64 -42.75
CA ALA A 10 -47.83 -16.27 -43.27
C ALA A 10 -47.98 -15.23 -42.14
N PHE A 11 -48.71 -15.57 -41.08
CA PHE A 11 -48.85 -14.73 -39.89
C PHE A 11 -47.53 -14.56 -39.15
N ILE A 12 -46.79 -15.65 -38.91
CA ILE A 12 -45.46 -15.61 -38.29
C ILE A 12 -44.52 -14.75 -39.14
N LEU A 13 -44.48 -14.95 -40.47
CA LEU A 13 -43.62 -14.16 -41.36
C LEU A 13 -43.93 -12.66 -41.31
N LEU A 14 -45.22 -12.30 -41.33
CA LEU A 14 -45.65 -10.90 -41.23
C LEU A 14 -45.27 -10.29 -39.87
N LEU A 15 -45.46 -11.06 -38.79
CA LEU A 15 -45.09 -10.64 -37.43
C LEU A 15 -43.57 -10.46 -37.30
N THR A 16 -42.77 -11.38 -37.84
CA THR A 16 -41.30 -11.27 -37.85
C THR A 16 -40.83 -10.07 -38.66
N LEU A 17 -41.45 -9.78 -39.81
CA LEU A 17 -41.09 -8.64 -40.65
C LEU A 17 -41.50 -7.29 -40.01
N LEU A 18 -42.67 -7.25 -39.36
CA LEU A 18 -43.09 -6.10 -38.57
C LEU A 18 -42.14 -5.87 -37.39
N GLN A 19 -41.78 -6.95 -36.68
CA GLN A 19 -40.84 -6.89 -35.55
C GLN A 19 -39.47 -6.39 -36.00
N TYR A 20 -38.94 -6.91 -37.11
CA TYR A 20 -37.70 -6.42 -37.70
C TYR A 20 -37.77 -4.92 -38.04
N LEU A 21 -38.87 -4.47 -38.65
CA LEU A 21 -39.05 -3.05 -39.00
C LEU A 21 -39.13 -2.15 -37.76
N VAL A 22 -39.85 -2.58 -36.71
CA VAL A 22 -39.92 -1.85 -35.43
C VAL A 22 -38.55 -1.80 -34.76
N SER A 23 -37.83 -2.92 -34.70
CA SER A 23 -36.47 -2.99 -34.16
C SER A 23 -35.47 -2.14 -34.95
N SER A 24 -35.62 -2.05 -36.27
CA SER A 24 -34.76 -1.19 -37.12
C SER A 24 -35.03 0.29 -36.93
N LEU A 25 -36.29 0.69 -36.67
CA LEU A 25 -36.64 2.10 -36.42
C LEU A 25 -36.34 2.54 -34.99
N PHE A 26 -36.28 1.60 -34.06
CA PHE A 26 -36.10 1.85 -32.64
C PHE A 26 -35.20 0.75 -32.04
N PRO A 27 -33.88 0.84 -32.25
CA PRO A 27 -32.95 -0.18 -31.79
C PRO A 27 -33.03 -0.36 -30.27
N VAL A 28 -32.90 -1.61 -29.82
CA VAL A 28 -32.74 -1.95 -28.40
C VAL A 28 -31.29 -1.74 -28.00
N GLU A 29 -31.07 -1.27 -26.79
CA GLU A 29 -29.74 -1.13 -26.23
C GLU A 29 -29.17 -2.51 -25.91
N ILE A 30 -28.11 -2.89 -26.62
CA ILE A 30 -27.34 -4.11 -26.36
C ILE A 30 -26.29 -3.79 -25.29
N PRO A 31 -26.10 -4.67 -24.29
CA PRO A 31 -25.05 -4.48 -23.29
C PRO A 31 -23.68 -4.29 -23.94
N GLN A 32 -22.93 -3.28 -23.47
CA GLN A 32 -21.65 -2.88 -24.06
C GLN A 32 -20.60 -3.98 -23.96
N GLU A 33 -20.65 -4.76 -22.89
CA GLU A 33 -19.74 -5.87 -22.62
C GLU A 33 -19.89 -6.98 -23.68
N VAL A 34 -21.12 -7.23 -24.15
CA VAL A 34 -21.36 -8.21 -25.22
C VAL A 34 -20.88 -7.68 -26.57
N LEU A 35 -21.03 -6.38 -26.82
CA LEU A 35 -20.51 -5.75 -28.05
C LEU A 35 -18.98 -5.77 -28.09
N ARG A 36 -18.31 -5.49 -26.96
CA ARG A 36 -16.85 -5.59 -26.84
C ARG A 36 -16.38 -7.03 -27.01
N LEU A 37 -17.10 -8.01 -26.45
CA LEU A 37 -16.75 -9.42 -26.65
C LEU A 37 -16.81 -9.77 -28.14
N GLU A 38 -17.86 -9.36 -28.84
CA GLU A 38 -17.96 -9.58 -30.29
C GLU A 38 -16.81 -8.90 -31.05
N GLU A 39 -16.46 -7.67 -30.68
CA GLU A 39 -15.32 -6.96 -31.27
C GLU A 39 -14.00 -7.73 -31.07
N HIS A 40 -13.73 -8.20 -29.86
CA HIS A 40 -12.53 -9.01 -29.57
C HIS A 40 -12.51 -10.32 -30.37
N LEU A 41 -13.63 -11.02 -30.44
CA LEU A 41 -13.74 -12.26 -31.22
C LEU A 41 -13.59 -12.01 -32.73
N ALA A 42 -14.15 -10.91 -33.24
CA ALA A 42 -13.99 -10.50 -34.63
C ALA A 42 -12.53 -10.12 -34.97
N ASN A 43 -11.83 -9.54 -34.00
CA ASN A 43 -10.40 -9.21 -34.08
C ASN A 43 -9.49 -10.42 -33.84
N GLN A 44 -10.05 -11.59 -33.56
CA GLN A 44 -9.31 -12.85 -33.37
C GLN A 44 -8.27 -12.79 -32.25
N VAL A 45 -8.65 -12.26 -31.09
CA VAL A 45 -7.78 -12.24 -29.91
C VAL A 45 -7.39 -13.66 -29.48
N ASP A 46 -6.13 -13.84 -29.07
CA ASP A 46 -5.63 -15.13 -28.59
C ASP A 46 -6.14 -15.44 -27.18
N ILE A 47 -6.33 -14.41 -26.35
CA ILE A 47 -6.71 -14.52 -24.94
C ILE A 47 -7.94 -13.66 -24.70
N VAL A 48 -8.99 -14.26 -24.12
CA VAL A 48 -10.12 -13.49 -23.57
C VAL A 48 -9.99 -13.47 -22.06
N PHE A 49 -9.81 -12.28 -21.50
CA PHE A 49 -9.74 -12.04 -20.06
C PHE A 49 -11.09 -11.54 -19.57
N LEU A 50 -11.83 -12.40 -18.86
CA LEU A 50 -13.09 -12.02 -18.22
C LEU A 50 -12.77 -11.53 -16.80
N GLY A 51 -13.18 -10.32 -16.44
CA GLY A 51 -12.89 -9.71 -15.14
C GLY A 51 -14.13 -9.35 -14.34
N ASP A 52 -13.95 -9.22 -13.01
CA ASP A 52 -14.97 -8.72 -12.08
C ASP A 52 -14.58 -7.35 -11.47
N SER A 53 -15.34 -6.89 -10.47
CA SER A 53 -15.15 -5.59 -9.79
C SER A 53 -13.74 -5.40 -9.22
N THR A 54 -13.05 -6.47 -8.79
CA THR A 54 -11.73 -6.42 -8.16
C THR A 54 -10.64 -5.82 -9.05
N LEU A 55 -10.90 -5.77 -10.36
CA LEU A 55 -9.93 -5.40 -11.40
C LEU A 55 -10.21 -4.04 -12.03
N SER A 56 -11.44 -3.52 -11.88
CA SER A 56 -11.89 -2.27 -12.52
C SER A 56 -11.70 -1.03 -11.66
N HIS A 57 -11.30 -1.20 -10.39
CA HIS A 57 -11.03 -0.12 -9.45
C HIS A 57 -9.57 -0.09 -8.99
N PRO A 58 -9.04 1.09 -8.62
CA PRO A 58 -9.68 2.39 -8.74
C PRO A 58 -9.75 2.87 -10.21
N VAL A 59 -10.84 3.59 -10.54
CA VAL A 59 -11.09 4.08 -11.90
C VAL A 59 -10.00 5.06 -12.32
N GLY A 60 -9.43 4.86 -13.51
CA GLY A 60 -8.36 5.70 -14.06
C GLY A 60 -6.95 5.12 -13.87
N GLU A 61 -6.80 4.03 -13.14
CA GLU A 61 -5.59 3.19 -13.19
C GLU A 61 -5.66 2.20 -14.36
N VAL A 62 -4.49 1.68 -14.73
CA VAL A 62 -4.35 0.56 -15.69
C VAL A 62 -5.11 -0.67 -15.20
N THR A 63 -5.72 -1.41 -16.12
CA THR A 63 -6.41 -2.68 -15.81
C THR A 63 -5.44 -3.85 -15.76
N THR A 64 -5.83 -4.95 -15.10
CA THR A 64 -5.05 -6.19 -15.12
C THR A 64 -4.90 -6.75 -16.54
N GLY A 65 -5.92 -6.60 -17.39
CA GLY A 65 -5.86 -7.01 -18.80
C GLY A 65 -4.85 -6.21 -19.62
N GLU A 66 -4.76 -4.90 -19.40
CA GLU A 66 -3.75 -4.04 -20.03
C GLU A 66 -2.32 -4.40 -19.57
N ILE A 67 -2.12 -4.66 -18.27
CA ILE A 67 -0.82 -5.14 -17.78
C ILE A 67 -0.48 -6.52 -18.37
N LEU A 68 -1.46 -7.42 -18.46
CA LEU A 68 -1.28 -8.74 -19.06
C LEU A 68 -0.88 -8.64 -20.54
N GLN A 69 -1.47 -7.69 -21.28
CA GLN A 69 -1.09 -7.40 -22.66
C GLN A 69 0.35 -6.90 -22.77
N GLU A 70 0.83 -6.05 -21.85
CA GLU A 70 2.25 -5.63 -21.78
C GLU A 70 3.18 -6.82 -21.51
N MET A 71 2.78 -7.75 -20.64
CA MET A 71 3.57 -8.93 -20.27
C MET A 71 3.59 -10.02 -21.36
N LEU A 72 2.57 -10.08 -22.22
CA LEU A 72 2.41 -11.07 -23.29
C LEU A 72 2.37 -10.38 -24.66
N PRO A 73 3.49 -9.76 -25.11
CA PRO A 73 3.50 -8.96 -26.34
C PRO A 73 3.24 -9.78 -27.62
N ASP A 74 3.43 -11.10 -27.56
CA ASP A 74 3.20 -12.02 -28.68
C ASP A 74 1.74 -12.49 -28.79
N TYR A 75 0.88 -12.10 -27.86
CA TYR A 75 -0.54 -12.50 -27.79
C TYR A 75 -1.44 -11.27 -27.87
N ALA A 76 -2.57 -11.37 -28.55
CA ALA A 76 -3.65 -10.38 -28.47
C ALA A 76 -4.59 -10.70 -27.30
N VAL A 77 -4.74 -9.76 -26.36
CA VAL A 77 -5.58 -9.89 -25.17
C VAL A 77 -6.84 -9.03 -25.31
N GLY A 78 -8.01 -9.66 -25.26
CA GLY A 78 -9.31 -8.99 -25.20
C GLY A 78 -9.90 -9.04 -23.80
N GLU A 79 -10.02 -7.89 -23.13
CA GLU A 79 -10.61 -7.80 -21.78
C GLU A 79 -12.11 -7.49 -21.83
N ILE A 80 -12.87 -8.20 -21.00
CA ILE A 80 -14.29 -7.94 -20.67
C ILE A 80 -14.45 -7.95 -19.16
N SER A 81 -14.57 -6.76 -18.57
CA SER A 81 -14.69 -6.61 -17.12
C SER A 81 -15.94 -5.80 -16.78
N HIS A 82 -16.69 -6.25 -15.78
CA HIS A 82 -17.83 -5.53 -15.23
C HIS A 82 -18.01 -5.86 -13.75
N PRO A 83 -18.38 -4.88 -12.90
CA PRO A 83 -18.65 -5.14 -11.50
C PRO A 83 -19.69 -6.25 -11.31
N ALA A 84 -19.49 -7.07 -10.30
CA ALA A 84 -20.39 -8.15 -9.97
C ALA A 84 -20.51 -9.33 -10.98
N TYR A 85 -19.73 -9.36 -12.06
CA TYR A 85 -19.68 -10.55 -12.93
C TYR A 85 -19.14 -11.77 -12.18
N ASN A 86 -19.66 -12.95 -12.51
CA ASN A 86 -19.37 -14.17 -11.76
C ASN A 86 -19.55 -15.42 -12.65
N LEU A 87 -19.24 -16.60 -12.09
CA LEU A 87 -19.21 -17.88 -12.80
C LEU A 87 -20.51 -18.26 -13.54
N ASP A 88 -21.70 -17.90 -13.04
CA ASP A 88 -22.94 -18.22 -13.75
C ASP A 88 -23.04 -17.47 -15.09
N LEU A 89 -22.70 -16.19 -15.07
CA LEU A 89 -22.67 -15.34 -16.25
C LEU A 89 -21.49 -15.67 -17.16
N TYR A 90 -20.31 -16.00 -16.60
CA TYR A 90 -19.16 -16.45 -17.39
C TYR A 90 -19.46 -17.73 -18.18
N LEU A 91 -20.27 -18.64 -17.64
CA LEU A 91 -20.72 -19.81 -18.40
C LEU A 91 -21.49 -19.42 -19.66
N HIS A 92 -22.29 -18.35 -19.62
CA HIS A 92 -22.97 -17.84 -20.81
C HIS A 92 -22.00 -17.20 -21.82
N HIS A 93 -20.93 -16.54 -21.34
CA HIS A 93 -19.87 -16.01 -22.19
C HIS A 93 -19.13 -17.15 -22.91
N VAL A 94 -18.69 -18.17 -22.16
CA VAL A 94 -17.97 -19.33 -22.70
C VAL A 94 -18.84 -20.10 -23.71
N ARG A 95 -20.14 -20.28 -23.41
CA ARG A 95 -21.09 -20.86 -24.39
C ARG A 95 -21.17 -20.01 -25.65
N TYR A 96 -21.28 -18.69 -25.55
CA TYR A 96 -21.31 -17.80 -26.70
C TYR A 96 -20.04 -17.94 -27.56
N ILE A 97 -18.87 -17.90 -26.92
CA ILE A 97 -17.56 -18.05 -27.56
C ILE A 97 -17.43 -19.42 -28.26
N ALA A 98 -17.82 -20.50 -27.59
CA ALA A 98 -17.72 -21.87 -28.13
C ALA A 98 -18.54 -22.07 -29.42
N HIS A 99 -19.67 -21.37 -29.56
CA HIS A 99 -20.52 -21.38 -30.77
C HIS A 99 -20.08 -20.37 -31.84
N GLY A 100 -19.12 -19.49 -31.53
CA GLY A 100 -18.58 -18.49 -32.44
C GLY A 100 -17.74 -19.08 -33.57
N ALA A 101 -17.50 -18.27 -34.61
CA ALA A 101 -16.70 -18.67 -35.77
C ALA A 101 -15.19 -18.71 -35.47
N HIS A 102 -14.74 -17.90 -34.50
CA HIS A 102 -13.37 -17.86 -34.01
C HIS A 102 -13.39 -18.12 -32.50
N ARG A 103 -12.38 -18.85 -32.02
CA ARG A 103 -12.26 -19.23 -30.61
C ARG A 103 -10.88 -18.76 -30.12
N PRO A 104 -10.82 -18.06 -28.98
CA PRO A 104 -9.54 -17.72 -28.37
C PRO A 104 -8.85 -19.01 -27.95
N ARG A 105 -7.53 -18.94 -27.82
CA ARG A 105 -6.72 -20.02 -27.29
C ARG A 105 -6.98 -20.20 -25.80
N VAL A 106 -7.00 -19.10 -25.04
CA VAL A 106 -7.17 -19.12 -23.58
C VAL A 106 -8.35 -18.25 -23.17
N ILE A 107 -9.15 -18.72 -22.21
CA ILE A 107 -10.10 -17.88 -21.47
C ILE A 107 -9.68 -17.85 -20.00
N VAL A 108 -9.44 -16.63 -19.50
CA VAL A 108 -9.08 -16.37 -18.11
C VAL A 108 -10.30 -15.87 -17.35
N MET A 109 -10.59 -16.44 -16.18
CA MET A 109 -11.77 -16.12 -15.35
C MET A 109 -11.45 -16.06 -13.85
N PRO A 110 -11.85 -14.99 -13.14
CA PRO A 110 -11.76 -14.92 -11.69
C PRO A 110 -12.84 -15.78 -11.02
N ILE A 111 -12.49 -16.29 -9.85
CA ILE A 111 -13.38 -16.87 -8.85
C ILE A 111 -13.31 -15.99 -7.61
N ASN A 112 -14.16 -14.97 -7.55
CA ASN A 112 -14.28 -14.14 -6.37
C ASN A 112 -15.13 -14.84 -5.30
N ILE A 113 -14.53 -15.10 -4.14
CA ILE A 113 -15.21 -15.76 -3.01
C ILE A 113 -16.39 -14.92 -2.50
N ARG A 114 -16.34 -13.59 -2.55
CA ARG A 114 -17.48 -12.73 -2.20
C ARG A 114 -18.69 -12.99 -3.11
N SER A 115 -18.49 -13.44 -4.34
CA SER A 115 -19.58 -13.68 -5.30
C SER A 115 -20.56 -14.78 -4.91
N PHE A 116 -20.20 -15.67 -3.97
CA PHE A 116 -21.12 -16.70 -3.45
C PHE A 116 -21.86 -16.25 -2.17
N SER A 117 -21.54 -15.07 -1.63
CA SER A 117 -22.23 -14.53 -0.46
C SER A 117 -23.67 -14.14 -0.80
N PRO A 118 -24.59 -14.12 0.17
CA PRO A 118 -25.95 -13.62 -0.04
C PRO A 118 -25.98 -12.18 -0.59
N GLU A 119 -24.99 -11.35 -0.24
CA GLU A 119 -24.87 -9.96 -0.71
C GLU A 119 -24.77 -9.83 -2.22
N TRP A 120 -24.03 -10.74 -2.85
CA TRP A 120 -23.76 -10.68 -4.26
C TRP A 120 -24.67 -11.65 -5.00
N ASP A 121 -24.74 -12.88 -4.52
CA ASP A 121 -25.45 -13.99 -5.14
C ASP A 121 -26.96 -13.73 -5.27
N MET A 122 -27.55 -13.09 -4.26
CA MET A 122 -28.99 -12.88 -4.18
C MET A 122 -29.41 -11.45 -4.56
N ARG A 123 -28.47 -10.56 -4.93
CA ARG A 123 -28.79 -9.16 -5.22
C ARG A 123 -29.52 -9.02 -6.56
N PRO A 124 -30.70 -8.38 -6.61
CA PRO A 124 -31.47 -8.26 -7.86
C PRO A 124 -30.72 -7.54 -8.99
N SER A 125 -29.91 -6.53 -8.65
CA SER A 125 -29.12 -5.79 -9.64
C SER A 125 -27.97 -6.61 -10.24
N TYR A 126 -27.57 -7.71 -9.62
CA TYR A 126 -26.43 -8.55 -10.04
C TYR A 126 -26.87 -9.86 -10.70
N GLN A 127 -28.11 -9.94 -11.18
CA GLN A 127 -28.62 -11.11 -11.91
C GLN A 127 -28.39 -11.03 -13.43
N PHE A 128 -28.07 -9.84 -13.96
CA PHE A 128 -27.65 -9.61 -15.35
C PHE A 128 -28.51 -10.26 -16.46
N GLU A 129 -29.83 -10.37 -16.26
CA GLU A 129 -30.75 -11.05 -17.19
C GLU A 129 -30.63 -10.56 -18.64
N ARG A 130 -30.46 -9.25 -18.84
CA ARG A 130 -30.29 -8.67 -20.18
C ARG A 130 -29.02 -9.17 -20.86
N VAL A 131 -27.90 -9.25 -20.14
CA VAL A 131 -26.62 -9.78 -20.66
C VAL A 131 -26.78 -11.25 -21.00
N GLU A 132 -27.34 -12.03 -20.07
CA GLU A 132 -27.60 -13.46 -20.25
C GLU A 132 -28.45 -13.73 -21.50
N LYS A 133 -29.61 -13.07 -21.64
CA LYS A 133 -30.49 -13.25 -22.80
C LYS A 133 -29.84 -12.78 -24.09
N THR A 134 -28.98 -11.76 -24.04
CA THR A 134 -28.24 -11.31 -25.21
C THR A 134 -27.25 -12.37 -25.67
N LEU A 135 -26.46 -12.95 -24.77
CA LEU A 135 -25.51 -14.03 -25.07
C LEU A 135 -26.21 -15.29 -25.58
N ILE A 136 -27.40 -15.64 -25.04
CA ILE A 136 -28.17 -16.81 -25.51
C ILE A 136 -28.72 -16.61 -26.93
N LEU A 137 -29.23 -15.41 -27.23
CA LEU A 137 -29.87 -15.12 -28.52
C LEU A 137 -28.84 -14.81 -29.63
N GLY A 138 -27.69 -14.24 -29.25
CA GLY A 138 -26.73 -13.61 -30.15
C GLY A 138 -27.26 -12.30 -30.75
N LEU A 139 -26.34 -11.45 -31.22
CA LEU A 139 -26.61 -10.04 -31.56
C LEU A 139 -27.81 -9.85 -32.51
N PHE A 140 -27.91 -10.68 -33.56
CA PHE A 140 -28.99 -10.57 -34.55
C PHE A 140 -30.38 -10.80 -33.95
N LEU A 141 -30.56 -11.89 -33.18
CA LEU A 141 -31.85 -12.20 -32.57
C LEU A 141 -32.14 -11.27 -31.39
N SER A 142 -31.12 -10.81 -30.67
CA SER A 142 -31.26 -9.83 -29.59
C SER A 142 -31.88 -8.52 -30.08
N GLN A 143 -31.43 -8.00 -31.22
CA GLN A 143 -32.01 -6.81 -31.84
C GLN A 143 -33.51 -6.97 -32.15
N MET A 144 -33.94 -8.18 -32.49
CA MET A 144 -35.34 -8.47 -32.82
C MET A 144 -36.21 -8.77 -31.58
N LEU A 145 -35.66 -9.47 -30.58
CA LEU A 145 -36.47 -10.13 -29.55
C LEU A 145 -36.34 -9.51 -28.16
N LEU A 146 -35.29 -8.75 -27.84
CA LEU A 146 -35.12 -8.22 -26.48
C LEU A 146 -36.27 -7.29 -26.06
N ARG A 147 -36.74 -6.40 -26.95
CA ARG A 147 -37.85 -5.50 -26.62
C ARG A 147 -39.17 -6.24 -26.36
N PRO A 148 -39.60 -7.22 -27.19
CA PRO A 148 -40.72 -8.09 -26.84
C PRO A 148 -40.53 -8.79 -25.50
N LEU A 149 -39.34 -9.35 -25.25
CA LEU A 149 -39.03 -10.04 -23.99
C LEU A 149 -39.13 -9.11 -22.78
N GLU A 150 -38.66 -7.87 -22.91
CA GLU A 150 -38.80 -6.81 -21.91
C GLU A 150 -40.28 -6.50 -21.62
N ALA A 151 -41.10 -6.36 -22.67
CA ALA A 151 -42.53 -6.12 -22.51
C ALA A 151 -43.29 -7.28 -21.84
N PHE A 152 -42.75 -8.50 -21.90
CA PHE A 152 -43.29 -9.67 -21.20
C PHE A 152 -42.67 -9.91 -19.81
N GLY A 153 -41.82 -8.99 -19.32
CA GLY A 153 -41.17 -9.10 -18.01
C GLY A 153 -40.05 -10.14 -17.95
N VAL A 154 -39.58 -10.67 -19.09
CA VAL A 154 -38.54 -11.72 -19.12
C VAL A 154 -37.16 -11.18 -18.73
N LEU A 155 -36.96 -9.86 -18.79
CA LEU A 155 -35.72 -9.20 -18.38
C LEU A 155 -35.76 -8.69 -16.93
N GLU A 156 -36.86 -8.93 -16.20
CA GLU A 156 -36.93 -8.61 -14.78
C GLU A 156 -36.01 -9.55 -13.99
N PRO A 157 -35.32 -9.07 -12.94
CA PRO A 157 -34.46 -9.91 -12.12
C PRO A 157 -35.20 -11.14 -11.58
N ARG A 158 -34.58 -12.31 -11.67
CA ARG A 158 -35.10 -13.56 -11.06
C ARG A 158 -35.39 -13.45 -9.57
N ILE A 159 -34.66 -12.57 -8.88
CA ILE A 159 -34.74 -12.40 -7.44
C ILE A 159 -35.37 -11.04 -7.16
N SER A 160 -36.48 -11.05 -6.40
CA SER A 160 -37.11 -9.81 -5.95
C SER A 160 -36.35 -9.16 -4.80
N GLN A 161 -36.47 -7.85 -4.65
CA GLN A 161 -35.87 -7.11 -3.53
C GLN A 161 -36.31 -7.67 -2.16
N ASP A 162 -37.57 -8.08 -2.02
CA ASP A 162 -38.06 -8.69 -0.78
C ASP A 162 -37.43 -10.06 -0.52
N THR A 163 -37.18 -10.86 -1.55
CA THR A 163 -36.49 -12.16 -1.40
C THR A 163 -35.05 -11.93 -0.96
N PHE A 164 -34.36 -10.98 -1.61
CA PHE A 164 -32.99 -10.58 -1.26
C PHE A 164 -32.90 -10.14 0.20
N LEU A 165 -33.69 -9.16 0.62
CA LEU A 165 -33.63 -8.60 1.98
C LEU A 165 -33.97 -9.64 3.08
N ASN A 166 -34.81 -10.63 2.77
CA ASN A 166 -35.18 -11.69 3.72
C ASN A 166 -34.25 -12.92 3.65
N THR A 167 -33.21 -12.90 2.81
CA THR A 167 -32.24 -13.99 2.73
C THR A 167 -31.42 -14.08 4.01
N SER A 168 -31.22 -15.30 4.51
CA SER A 168 -30.42 -15.58 5.71
C SER A 168 -28.93 -15.34 5.51
N VAL A 169 -28.27 -14.75 6.51
CA VAL A 169 -26.82 -14.54 6.58
C VAL A 169 -26.23 -15.44 7.65
N TYR A 170 -25.10 -16.08 7.34
CA TYR A 170 -24.46 -17.07 8.19
C TYR A 170 -23.01 -16.71 8.52
N ASN A 171 -22.58 -17.04 9.74
CA ASN A 171 -21.19 -17.12 10.14
C ASN A 171 -20.85 -18.61 10.39
N GLY A 172 -20.06 -19.20 9.49
CA GLY A 172 -19.92 -20.64 9.37
C GLY A 172 -21.26 -21.27 8.98
N ASP A 173 -21.81 -22.10 9.86
CA ASP A 173 -23.15 -22.67 9.74
C ASP A 173 -24.16 -22.00 10.72
N THR A 174 -23.73 -20.96 11.45
CA THR A 174 -24.57 -20.27 12.44
C THR A 174 -25.35 -19.14 11.78
N LEU A 175 -26.67 -19.15 11.89
CA LEU A 175 -27.52 -18.05 11.43
C LEU A 175 -27.29 -16.81 12.29
N VAL A 176 -26.85 -15.70 11.68
CA VAL A 176 -26.55 -14.43 12.37
C VAL A 176 -27.57 -13.33 12.09
N GLY A 177 -28.35 -13.45 11.03
CA GLY A 177 -29.39 -12.47 10.69
C GLY A 177 -29.94 -12.67 9.28
N THR A 178 -30.54 -11.61 8.76
CA THR A 178 -30.98 -11.49 7.37
C THR A 178 -30.21 -10.38 6.66
N VAL A 179 -30.18 -10.41 5.33
CA VAL A 179 -29.57 -9.35 4.50
C VAL A 179 -30.03 -7.96 4.94
N ARG A 180 -31.32 -7.79 5.28
CA ARG A 180 -31.88 -6.52 5.76
C ARG A 180 -31.12 -5.92 6.93
N ASP A 181 -30.73 -6.77 7.89
CA ASP A 181 -30.05 -6.33 9.11
C ASP A 181 -28.68 -5.74 8.78
N PHE A 182 -27.99 -6.29 7.78
CA PHE A 182 -26.67 -5.82 7.34
C PHE A 182 -26.74 -4.63 6.40
N GLU A 183 -27.68 -4.61 5.43
CA GLU A 183 -27.85 -3.45 4.53
C GLU A 183 -28.23 -2.18 5.32
N SER A 184 -29.00 -2.28 6.41
CA SER A 184 -29.32 -1.11 7.25
C SER A 184 -28.11 -0.52 7.99
N LEU A 185 -27.12 -1.35 8.34
CA LEU A 185 -25.88 -0.87 8.96
C LEU A 185 -25.03 -0.07 7.97
N THR A 186 -25.14 -0.39 6.68
CA THR A 186 -24.42 0.30 5.61
C THR A 186 -25.03 1.65 5.22
N ASP A 187 -26.31 1.90 5.57
CA ASP A 187 -26.99 3.18 5.33
C ASP A 187 -26.87 4.16 6.51
N GLU A 188 -26.83 3.69 7.78
CA GLU A 188 -26.73 4.57 8.96
C GLU A 188 -25.29 4.89 9.40
N ALA A 189 -24.29 4.06 9.04
CA ALA A 189 -22.88 4.29 9.37
C ALA A 189 -22.10 5.12 8.32
N SER A 190 -22.75 5.61 7.25
CA SER A 190 -22.05 6.18 6.09
C SER A 190 -22.22 7.70 5.92
N PRO A 191 -21.24 8.51 6.37
CA PRO A 191 -20.70 9.59 5.54
C PRO A 191 -19.72 9.05 4.48
N VAL A 192 -19.34 7.77 4.56
CA VAL A 192 -18.46 7.05 3.62
C VAL A 192 -19.30 6.02 2.89
N GLY A 193 -19.77 6.35 1.68
CA GLY A 193 -20.76 5.56 0.96
C GLY A 193 -20.36 4.10 0.74
N LEU A 194 -21.21 3.18 1.21
CA LEU A 194 -21.24 1.80 0.72
C LEU A 194 -22.20 1.65 -0.49
N GLN A 195 -22.78 2.77 -0.97
CA GLN A 195 -23.48 2.84 -2.26
C GLN A 195 -22.51 3.35 -3.33
N GLY A 196 -21.72 2.41 -3.85
CA GLY A 196 -20.83 2.59 -4.99
C GLY A 196 -19.47 1.99 -4.73
N ASP A 197 -18.90 1.32 -5.72
CA ASP A 197 -17.48 0.91 -5.80
C ASP A 197 -16.51 2.12 -5.82
N ALA A 198 -16.92 3.25 -5.25
CA ALA A 198 -16.20 4.50 -5.18
C ALA A 198 -15.53 4.64 -3.81
N GLY A 199 -14.34 4.05 -3.71
CA GLY A 199 -13.26 4.58 -2.91
C GLY A 199 -13.41 4.42 -1.40
N PHE A 200 -12.94 3.29 -0.88
CA PHE A 200 -12.14 3.31 0.34
C PHE A 200 -10.87 4.11 0.06
N VAL A 201 -10.99 5.43 0.02
CA VAL A 201 -9.84 6.28 0.28
C VAL A 201 -9.56 6.06 1.75
N TYR A 202 -8.54 5.27 2.08
CA TYR A 202 -7.94 5.20 3.41
C TYR A 202 -7.93 6.63 3.96
N ARG A 203 -8.87 6.94 4.87
CA ARG A 203 -8.88 8.24 5.54
C ARG A 203 -7.66 8.23 6.45
N ASP A 204 -6.87 9.29 6.41
CA ASP A 204 -5.72 9.52 7.30
C ASP A 204 -6.13 9.75 8.78
N ALA A 205 -7.30 9.27 9.20
CA ALA A 205 -7.85 9.41 10.53
C ALA A 205 -8.30 8.04 11.05
N LEU A 206 -7.93 7.72 12.29
CA LEU A 206 -8.35 6.50 12.98
C LEU A 206 -9.87 6.32 12.86
N PRO A 207 -10.36 5.15 12.40
CA PRO A 207 -11.78 4.86 12.42
C PRO A 207 -12.31 4.99 13.85
N SER A 208 -13.54 5.46 14.01
CA SER A 208 -14.20 5.37 15.31
C SER A 208 -14.47 3.90 15.67
N THR A 209 -14.70 3.60 16.95
CA THR A 209 -15.05 2.23 17.38
C THR A 209 -16.31 1.71 16.68
N ASP A 210 -17.22 2.61 16.33
CA ASP A 210 -18.46 2.27 15.63
C ASP A 210 -18.18 1.91 14.16
N ASP A 211 -17.18 2.55 13.53
CA ASP A 211 -16.72 2.23 12.18
C ASP A 211 -16.08 0.82 12.13
N GLU A 212 -15.26 0.47 13.13
CA GLU A 212 -14.65 -0.88 13.18
C GLU A 212 -15.70 -1.99 13.35
N GLU A 213 -16.74 -1.78 14.17
CA GLU A 213 -17.81 -2.78 14.32
C GLU A 213 -18.64 -2.91 13.04
N ALA A 214 -18.96 -1.80 12.37
CA ALA A 214 -19.64 -1.85 11.07
C ALA A 214 -18.82 -2.64 10.02
N LEU A 215 -17.49 -2.42 9.99
CA LEU A 215 -16.59 -3.18 9.12
C LEU A 215 -16.56 -4.68 9.47
N ARG A 216 -16.53 -5.03 10.76
CA ARG A 216 -16.62 -6.43 11.21
C ARG A 216 -17.89 -7.10 10.71
N GLN A 217 -19.04 -6.44 10.85
CA GLN A 217 -20.32 -6.97 10.38
C GLN A 217 -20.36 -7.12 8.85
N ALA A 218 -19.80 -6.16 8.11
CA ALA A 218 -19.68 -6.25 6.65
C ALA A 218 -18.82 -7.45 6.21
N LEU A 219 -17.73 -7.76 6.93
CA LEU A 219 -16.91 -8.93 6.63
C LEU A 219 -17.63 -10.25 6.93
N VAL A 220 -18.40 -10.31 8.03
CA VAL A 220 -19.26 -11.47 8.33
C VAL A 220 -20.23 -11.72 7.19
N TYR A 221 -20.91 -10.67 6.74
CA TYR A 221 -21.88 -10.73 5.66
C TYR A 221 -21.29 -11.23 4.33
N ARG A 222 -20.04 -10.82 4.02
CA ARG A 222 -19.40 -11.06 2.72
C ARG A 222 -18.59 -12.35 2.62
N TYR A 223 -17.97 -12.79 3.71
CA TYR A 223 -16.92 -13.83 3.64
C TYR A 223 -17.09 -15.00 4.61
N MET A 224 -17.89 -14.85 5.66
CA MET A 224 -17.91 -15.85 6.74
C MET A 224 -18.88 -17.02 6.49
N TYR A 225 -19.60 -17.06 5.36
CA TYR A 225 -20.49 -18.17 5.01
C TYR A 225 -19.70 -19.47 4.70
N SER A 226 -20.38 -20.62 4.77
CA SER A 226 -19.79 -21.91 4.37
C SER A 226 -20.32 -22.35 3.00
N LEU A 227 -19.44 -22.39 2.00
CA LEU A 227 -19.78 -22.79 0.64
C LEU A 227 -20.16 -24.28 0.58
N LYS A 228 -21.16 -24.62 -0.23
CA LYS A 228 -21.66 -25.99 -0.41
C LYS A 228 -21.32 -26.51 -1.82
N PRO A 229 -20.97 -27.81 -1.99
CA PRO A 229 -20.49 -28.36 -3.27
C PRO A 229 -21.54 -28.32 -4.40
N ASP A 230 -22.82 -28.34 -4.05
CA ASP A 230 -23.95 -28.27 -4.98
C ASP A 230 -24.33 -26.84 -5.38
N HIS A 231 -23.55 -25.83 -4.96
CA HIS A 231 -23.82 -24.43 -5.33
C HIS A 231 -23.80 -24.23 -6.84
N ARG A 232 -24.84 -23.56 -7.39
CA ARG A 232 -25.02 -23.39 -8.85
C ARG A 232 -23.80 -22.81 -9.58
N LYS A 233 -23.08 -21.89 -8.95
CA LYS A 233 -21.88 -21.25 -9.52
C LYS A 233 -20.69 -22.21 -9.60
N LEU A 234 -20.56 -23.15 -8.67
CA LEU A 234 -19.56 -24.22 -8.75
C LEU A 234 -19.91 -25.20 -9.87
N GLN A 235 -21.19 -25.52 -10.03
CA GLN A 235 -21.65 -26.33 -11.17
C GLN A 235 -21.40 -25.62 -12.51
N ALA A 236 -21.54 -24.29 -12.55
CA ALA A 236 -21.20 -23.49 -13.71
C ALA A 236 -19.70 -23.51 -14.02
N MET A 237 -18.83 -23.43 -13.00
CA MET A 237 -17.37 -23.58 -13.16
C MET A 237 -17.00 -24.92 -13.79
N LEU A 238 -17.55 -26.03 -13.30
CA LEU A 238 -17.28 -27.36 -13.84
C LEU A 238 -17.76 -27.49 -15.30
N GLU A 239 -18.93 -26.92 -15.61
CA GLU A 239 -19.43 -26.92 -16.99
C GLU A 239 -18.60 -26.02 -17.92
N ILE A 240 -18.07 -24.89 -17.44
CA ILE A 240 -17.13 -24.04 -18.18
C ILE A 240 -15.90 -24.86 -18.57
N ALA A 241 -15.29 -25.55 -17.59
CA ALA A 241 -14.10 -26.34 -17.81
C ALA A 241 -14.34 -27.44 -18.86
N ARG A 242 -15.46 -28.17 -18.73
CA ARG A 242 -15.91 -29.17 -19.71
C ARG A 242 -16.10 -28.57 -21.12
N LEU A 243 -16.72 -27.40 -21.23
CA LEU A 243 -16.93 -26.72 -22.50
C LEU A 243 -15.60 -26.26 -23.13
N GLY A 244 -14.62 -25.84 -22.32
CA GLY A 244 -13.28 -25.50 -22.76
C GLY A 244 -12.61 -26.69 -23.44
N GLU A 245 -12.58 -27.84 -22.76
CA GLU A 245 -12.03 -29.09 -23.28
C GLU A 245 -12.72 -29.54 -24.58
N GLU A 246 -14.05 -29.54 -24.62
CA GLU A 246 -14.84 -29.93 -25.80
C GLU A 246 -14.59 -29.04 -27.02
N ASN A 247 -14.14 -27.80 -26.81
CA ASN A 247 -13.95 -26.81 -27.86
C ASN A 247 -12.48 -26.44 -28.11
N HIS A 248 -11.54 -27.11 -27.45
CA HIS A 248 -10.09 -26.86 -27.50
C HIS A 248 -9.74 -25.41 -27.10
N ILE A 249 -10.29 -24.96 -25.98
CA ILE A 249 -10.04 -23.66 -25.36
C ILE A 249 -9.44 -23.91 -23.99
N ASP A 250 -8.20 -23.48 -23.79
CA ASP A 250 -7.50 -23.57 -22.51
C ASP A 250 -8.24 -22.68 -21.49
N THR A 251 -8.65 -23.28 -20.37
CA THR A 251 -9.46 -22.58 -19.36
C THR A 251 -8.61 -22.35 -18.13
N LEU A 252 -8.39 -21.08 -17.79
CA LEU A 252 -7.64 -20.67 -16.61
C LEU A 252 -8.56 -19.95 -15.64
N PHE A 253 -8.75 -20.55 -14.48
CA PHE A 253 -9.37 -19.92 -13.34
C PHE A 253 -8.33 -19.37 -12.38
N TYR A 254 -8.68 -18.31 -11.65
CA TYR A 254 -7.93 -17.92 -10.47
C TYR A 254 -8.85 -17.47 -9.34
N ILE A 255 -8.59 -17.89 -8.11
CA ILE A 255 -9.25 -17.32 -6.93
C ILE A 255 -8.67 -15.92 -6.74
N THR A 256 -9.53 -14.89 -6.72
CA THR A 256 -9.08 -13.50 -6.61
C THR A 256 -8.38 -13.26 -5.26
N PRO A 257 -7.30 -12.47 -5.21
CA PRO A 257 -6.70 -12.07 -3.95
C PRO A 257 -7.70 -11.33 -3.05
N ILE A 258 -7.59 -11.54 -1.74
CA ILE A 258 -8.38 -10.87 -0.73
C ILE A 258 -7.43 -10.31 0.33
N ASN A 259 -7.71 -9.11 0.83
CA ASN A 259 -6.95 -8.49 1.92
C ASN A 259 -7.20 -9.24 3.24
N TYR A 260 -6.59 -10.42 3.36
CA TYR A 260 -6.81 -11.33 4.47
C TYR A 260 -6.31 -10.74 5.79
N GLN A 261 -5.24 -9.95 5.75
CA GLN A 261 -4.68 -9.27 6.92
C GLN A 261 -5.68 -8.27 7.53
N GLN A 262 -6.42 -7.52 6.71
CA GLN A 262 -7.50 -6.67 7.21
C GLN A 262 -8.64 -7.50 7.83
N GLY A 263 -8.94 -8.65 7.22
CA GLY A 263 -9.90 -9.60 7.77
C GLY A 263 -9.45 -10.21 9.10
N GLU A 264 -8.19 -10.57 9.26
CA GLU A 264 -7.60 -11.08 10.50
C GLU A 264 -7.54 -10.01 11.60
N ARG A 265 -7.18 -8.76 11.26
CA ARG A 265 -7.21 -7.64 12.20
C ARG A 265 -8.61 -7.48 12.80
N LEU A 266 -9.65 -7.60 11.98
CA LEU A 266 -11.04 -7.38 12.40
C LEU A 266 -11.72 -8.63 12.95
N LEU A 267 -11.44 -9.83 12.47
CA LEU A 267 -12.19 -11.05 12.85
C LEU A 267 -11.31 -12.18 13.40
N GLY A 268 -10.00 -11.98 13.46
CA GLY A 268 -9.01 -13.00 13.85
C GLY A 268 -8.89 -14.14 12.84
N ASP A 269 -8.20 -15.21 13.24
CA ASP A 269 -7.93 -16.40 12.42
C ASP A 269 -9.18 -17.07 11.84
N ALA A 270 -10.35 -16.81 12.44
CA ALA A 270 -11.63 -17.31 11.94
C ALA A 270 -11.92 -16.85 10.50
N PHE A 271 -11.46 -15.65 10.12
CA PHE A 271 -11.61 -15.11 8.77
C PHE A 271 -10.81 -15.92 7.75
N SER A 272 -9.49 -16.04 7.96
CA SER A 272 -8.61 -16.82 7.09
C SER A 272 -9.00 -18.29 7.04
N ALA A 273 -9.49 -18.85 8.15
CA ALA A 273 -10.05 -20.19 8.16
C ALA A 273 -11.31 -20.30 7.28
N ALA A 274 -12.19 -19.29 7.24
CA ALA A 274 -13.37 -19.30 6.37
C ALA A 274 -13.00 -19.22 4.89
N LEU A 275 -12.12 -18.29 4.53
CA LEU A 275 -11.60 -18.18 3.17
C LEU A 275 -10.92 -19.46 2.71
N SER A 276 -10.01 -20.02 3.52
CA SER A 276 -9.30 -21.28 3.21
C SER A 276 -10.25 -22.46 3.01
N ARG A 277 -11.32 -22.56 3.82
CA ARG A 277 -12.34 -23.62 3.65
C ARG A 277 -13.07 -23.49 2.32
N ASN A 278 -13.50 -22.28 1.97
CA ASN A 278 -14.24 -22.03 0.73
C ASN A 278 -13.35 -22.20 -0.51
N ALA A 279 -12.13 -21.66 -0.49
CA ALA A 279 -11.12 -21.85 -1.55
C ALA A 279 -10.73 -23.33 -1.71
N GLY A 280 -10.52 -24.04 -0.60
CA GLY A 280 -10.22 -25.47 -0.60
C GLY A 280 -11.32 -26.31 -1.25
N LEU A 281 -12.59 -25.94 -1.07
CA LEU A 281 -13.71 -26.60 -1.76
C LEU A 281 -13.66 -26.37 -3.27
N VAL A 282 -13.46 -25.13 -3.72
CA VAL A 282 -13.30 -24.79 -5.15
C VAL A 282 -12.19 -25.63 -5.78
N LYS A 283 -11.02 -25.68 -5.13
CA LYS A 283 -9.87 -26.46 -5.59
C LYS A 283 -10.17 -27.95 -5.67
N SER A 284 -10.82 -28.52 -4.65
CA SER A 284 -11.14 -29.94 -4.63
C SER A 284 -12.03 -30.36 -5.81
N LEU A 285 -13.04 -29.54 -6.14
CA LEU A 285 -13.99 -29.87 -7.20
C LEU A 285 -13.37 -29.80 -8.61
N LEU A 286 -12.48 -28.84 -8.86
CA LEU A 286 -11.83 -28.73 -10.18
C LEU A 286 -10.74 -29.79 -10.38
N SER A 287 -10.07 -30.20 -9.30
CA SER A 287 -8.95 -31.16 -9.37
C SER A 287 -9.34 -32.61 -9.69
N GLU A 288 -10.63 -32.95 -9.63
CA GLU A 288 -11.05 -34.35 -9.71
C GLU A 288 -11.11 -34.91 -11.15
N ASP A 289 -11.34 -34.10 -12.20
CA ASP A 289 -11.54 -34.60 -13.57
C ASP A 289 -11.43 -33.53 -14.69
N SER A 290 -10.63 -32.46 -14.52
CA SER A 290 -10.50 -31.40 -15.56
C SER A 290 -9.07 -31.00 -15.88
N ASP A 291 -8.83 -30.65 -17.16
CA ASP A 291 -7.59 -30.04 -17.67
C ASP A 291 -7.51 -28.53 -17.40
N ALA A 292 -8.54 -27.92 -16.80
CA ALA A 292 -8.53 -26.49 -16.48
C ALA A 292 -7.49 -26.14 -15.41
N VAL A 293 -6.79 -25.03 -15.60
CA VAL A 293 -5.83 -24.49 -14.64
C VAL A 293 -6.56 -23.70 -13.55
N LEU A 294 -6.16 -23.88 -12.29
CA LEU A 294 -6.61 -23.04 -11.18
C LEU A 294 -5.42 -22.47 -10.42
N LEU A 295 -5.33 -21.15 -10.39
CA LEU A 295 -4.41 -20.41 -9.53
C LEU A 295 -5.14 -20.01 -8.23
N ASP A 296 -4.63 -20.40 -7.07
CA ASP A 296 -5.19 -19.96 -5.80
C ASP A 296 -4.41 -18.75 -5.30
N LEU A 297 -4.89 -17.55 -5.61
CA LEU A 297 -4.23 -16.29 -5.24
C LEU A 297 -4.84 -15.64 -3.99
N GLY A 298 -5.74 -16.34 -3.28
CA GLY A 298 -6.56 -15.76 -2.21
C GLY A 298 -5.75 -15.15 -1.05
N PHE A 299 -4.54 -15.66 -0.81
CA PHE A 299 -3.62 -15.23 0.26
C PHE A 299 -2.27 -14.73 -0.26
N ASP A 300 -2.11 -14.56 -1.57
CA ASP A 300 -0.80 -14.28 -2.20
C ASP A 300 -0.31 -12.85 -1.97
N LEU A 301 -1.22 -11.93 -1.62
CA LEU A 301 -0.94 -10.51 -1.47
C LEU A 301 -1.16 -10.05 -0.02
N GLU A 302 -0.21 -9.26 0.47
CA GLU A 302 -0.36 -8.53 1.73
C GLU A 302 -1.23 -7.27 1.56
N ALA A 303 -1.65 -6.66 2.69
CA ALA A 303 -2.61 -5.57 2.72
C ALA A 303 -2.20 -4.35 1.88
N TYR A 304 -0.90 -4.07 1.73
CA TYR A 304 -0.42 -2.93 0.96
C TYR A 304 -0.76 -3.00 -0.53
N ALA A 305 -1.03 -4.19 -1.07
CA ALA A 305 -1.39 -4.38 -2.48
C ALA A 305 -2.86 -4.00 -2.78
N PHE A 306 -3.64 -3.67 -1.76
CA PHE A 306 -5.07 -3.41 -1.87
C PHE A 306 -5.43 -1.93 -1.64
N VAL A 307 -6.54 -1.51 -2.24
CA VAL A 307 -7.25 -0.27 -1.89
C VAL A 307 -8.28 -0.55 -0.79
N ASP A 308 -8.86 -1.74 -0.77
CA ASP A 308 -9.79 -2.19 0.26
C ASP A 308 -9.66 -3.70 0.53
N MET A 309 -10.78 -4.42 0.62
CA MET A 309 -10.80 -5.85 0.85
C MET A 309 -10.46 -6.68 -0.38
N GLU A 310 -10.72 -6.17 -1.60
CA GLU A 310 -10.62 -6.96 -2.82
C GLU A 310 -10.17 -6.15 -4.05
N HIS A 311 -10.28 -4.81 -4.01
CA HIS A 311 -9.79 -3.97 -5.08
C HIS A 311 -8.27 -3.81 -4.99
N LEU A 312 -7.59 -4.14 -6.08
CA LEU A 312 -6.14 -4.13 -6.17
C LEU A 312 -5.61 -2.77 -6.60
N ARG A 313 -4.46 -2.40 -6.04
CA ARG A 313 -3.61 -1.34 -6.60
C ARG A 313 -2.87 -1.86 -7.82
N GLU A 314 -2.25 -0.96 -8.57
CA GLU A 314 -1.42 -1.30 -9.74
C GLU A 314 -0.39 -2.41 -9.44
N THR A 315 0.25 -2.39 -8.26
CA THR A 315 1.18 -3.45 -7.81
C THR A 315 0.51 -4.82 -7.66
N GLY A 316 -0.66 -4.87 -7.00
CA GLY A 316 -1.46 -6.09 -6.87
C GLY A 316 -1.97 -6.61 -8.21
N LYS A 317 -2.43 -5.71 -9.10
CA LYS A 317 -2.85 -6.06 -10.47
C LYS A 317 -1.67 -6.64 -11.27
N ALA A 318 -0.47 -6.05 -11.14
CA ALA A 318 0.72 -6.55 -11.80
C ALA A 318 1.09 -7.95 -11.32
N HIS A 319 1.00 -8.24 -10.02
CA HIS A 319 1.24 -9.58 -9.50
C HIS A 319 0.25 -10.61 -10.06
N VAL A 320 -1.06 -10.29 -10.09
CA VAL A 320 -2.07 -11.19 -10.69
C VAL A 320 -1.79 -11.43 -12.17
N ALA A 321 -1.48 -10.37 -12.93
CA ALA A 321 -1.12 -10.49 -14.34
C ALA A 321 0.15 -11.34 -14.55
N GLU A 322 1.15 -11.22 -13.66
CA GLU A 322 2.38 -12.02 -13.71
C GLU A 322 2.10 -13.51 -13.49
N GLN A 323 1.28 -13.87 -12.49
CA GLN A 323 0.90 -15.26 -12.22
C GLN A 323 0.14 -15.87 -13.41
N ILE A 324 -0.78 -15.11 -14.01
CA ILE A 324 -1.53 -15.55 -15.20
C ILE A 324 -0.59 -15.71 -16.40
N ALA A 325 0.28 -14.73 -16.66
CA ALA A 325 1.24 -14.79 -17.76
C ALA A 325 2.19 -15.98 -17.63
N ALA A 326 2.66 -16.28 -16.41
CA ALA A 326 3.49 -17.43 -16.12
C ALA A 326 2.77 -18.75 -16.45
N ALA A 327 1.51 -18.88 -16.04
CA ALA A 327 0.69 -20.07 -16.34
C ALA A 327 0.51 -20.28 -17.87
N ILE A 328 0.16 -19.22 -18.61
CA ILE A 328 -0.02 -19.28 -20.08
C ILE A 328 1.28 -19.66 -20.82
N ARG A 329 2.44 -19.15 -20.35
CA ARG A 329 3.75 -19.49 -20.93
C ARG A 329 4.13 -20.95 -20.68
N LEU A 330 3.83 -21.49 -19.49
CA LEU A 330 4.11 -22.89 -19.15
C LEU A 330 3.36 -23.84 -20.08
N GLU A 331 2.06 -23.62 -20.32
CA GLU A 331 1.28 -24.43 -21.27
C GLU A 331 1.85 -24.39 -22.69
N SER A 332 2.30 -23.21 -23.13
CA SER A 332 2.94 -23.03 -24.45
C SER A 332 4.23 -23.85 -24.58
N SER A 333 5.02 -23.94 -23.50
CA SER A 333 6.27 -24.72 -23.48
C SER A 333 6.02 -26.23 -23.51
N VAL A 334 4.97 -26.70 -22.83
CA VAL A 334 4.57 -28.11 -22.83
C VAL A 334 4.06 -28.51 -24.21
N ALA A 335 3.23 -27.68 -24.85
CA ALA A 335 2.70 -27.91 -26.20
C ALA A 335 3.81 -27.94 -27.28
N SER A 336 4.85 -27.10 -27.17
CA SER A 336 5.98 -27.10 -28.12
C SER A 336 6.92 -28.30 -27.93
N SER A 337 7.11 -28.79 -26.69
CA SER A 337 7.97 -29.94 -26.38
C SER A 337 7.44 -31.31 -26.87
N GLY A 338 6.14 -31.41 -27.19
CA GLY A 338 5.50 -32.62 -27.71
C GLY A 338 5.72 -32.89 -29.20
N SER A 339 6.49 -32.04 -29.90
CA SER A 339 6.56 -32.05 -31.37
C SER A 339 7.97 -31.93 -31.95
N GLU A 340 8.97 -32.65 -31.43
CA GLU A 340 10.22 -32.87 -32.19
C GLU A 340 10.65 -34.34 -32.27
N PRO A 341 10.86 -34.88 -33.49
CA PRO A 341 11.55 -36.15 -33.67
C PRO A 341 13.05 -35.94 -33.42
N THR A 342 13.62 -36.87 -32.67
CA THR A 342 15.04 -36.98 -32.33
C THR A 342 15.96 -36.64 -33.51
N GLN A 343 16.68 -35.52 -33.44
CA GLN A 343 17.85 -35.26 -34.28
C GLN A 343 19.09 -35.05 -33.41
N THR A 344 20.10 -35.86 -33.71
CA THR A 344 21.42 -35.89 -33.10
C THR A 344 22.17 -34.56 -33.33
N PRO A 345 22.93 -34.05 -32.34
CA PRO A 345 23.55 -32.73 -32.46
C PRO A 345 24.73 -32.79 -33.42
N THR A 346 24.67 -31.97 -34.46
CA THR A 346 25.79 -31.71 -35.37
C THR A 346 26.30 -30.29 -35.12
N VAL A 347 27.56 -30.15 -34.69
CA VAL A 347 28.26 -28.86 -34.53
C VAL A 347 28.51 -28.23 -35.90
N PRO A 348 28.30 -26.91 -36.06
CA PRO A 348 29.35 -26.12 -36.71
C PRO A 348 29.54 -24.68 -36.17
N SER A 349 30.81 -24.38 -35.87
CA SER A 349 31.59 -23.17 -36.17
C SER A 349 30.96 -21.77 -36.25
N ARG A 350 31.53 -20.89 -35.41
CA ARG A 350 31.66 -19.42 -35.49
C ARG A 350 31.80 -18.84 -36.91
N PRO A 351 31.29 -17.61 -37.13
CA PRO A 351 32.18 -16.56 -37.66
C PRO A 351 32.00 -15.19 -36.99
N SER A 352 32.96 -14.33 -37.33
CA SER A 352 33.34 -13.01 -36.82
C SER A 352 32.51 -11.82 -37.32
N SER A 353 32.38 -10.80 -36.46
CA SER A 353 32.51 -9.34 -36.70
C SER A 353 32.44 -8.81 -38.15
N THR A 354 31.45 -7.97 -38.47
CA THR A 354 31.58 -6.52 -38.83
C THR A 354 30.27 -5.93 -39.40
N ALA A 355 30.11 -4.61 -39.17
CA ALA A 355 29.36 -3.61 -39.95
C ALA A 355 27.87 -3.31 -39.60
N ALA A 356 27.66 -2.04 -39.25
CA ALA A 356 26.39 -1.32 -39.15
C ALA A 356 25.82 -0.94 -40.53
N PRO A 357 24.54 -0.51 -40.59
CA PRO A 357 24.12 0.46 -41.59
C PRO A 357 23.39 1.67 -41.01
N THR A 358 23.77 2.82 -41.55
CA THR A 358 23.13 4.13 -41.51
C THR A 358 21.78 4.11 -42.24
N VAL A 359 20.74 4.75 -41.70
CA VAL A 359 19.57 5.19 -42.48
C VAL A 359 19.31 6.67 -42.26
N THR A 360 19.35 7.36 -43.39
CA THR A 360 19.13 8.78 -43.67
C THR A 360 17.70 9.25 -43.46
N ALA A 361 17.54 10.38 -42.76
CA ALA A 361 16.33 11.20 -42.74
C ALA A 361 16.30 12.18 -43.93
N SER A 362 15.11 12.47 -44.45
CA SER A 362 14.87 13.63 -45.32
C SER A 362 13.43 14.16 -45.19
N PRO A 363 13.20 15.46 -45.49
CA PRO A 363 12.25 16.30 -44.76
C PRO A 363 11.02 16.67 -45.60
N VAL A 364 9.92 17.07 -44.95
CA VAL A 364 8.79 17.73 -45.61
C VAL A 364 8.40 19.02 -44.87
N ARG A 365 8.25 20.09 -45.67
CA ARG A 365 7.96 21.50 -45.31
C ARG A 365 6.44 21.79 -45.20
N PRO A 366 6.02 22.99 -44.72
CA PRO A 366 4.73 23.21 -44.03
C PRO A 366 3.64 23.98 -44.81
N SER A 367 2.45 23.99 -44.18
CA SER A 367 1.34 25.00 -44.16
C SER A 367 0.39 25.09 -45.38
N PRO A 368 -0.89 25.56 -45.24
CA PRO A 368 -1.39 26.55 -44.25
C PRO A 368 -2.79 26.34 -43.62
N SER A 369 -3.09 27.16 -42.60
CA SER A 369 -4.42 27.52 -42.05
C SER A 369 -5.28 28.35 -43.06
N PRO A 370 -6.60 28.64 -42.90
CA PRO A 370 -7.25 29.09 -41.64
C PRO A 370 -8.74 28.68 -41.39
N ALA A 371 -9.25 28.88 -40.16
CA ALA A 371 -10.43 29.70 -39.82
C ALA A 371 -11.17 29.27 -38.52
N THR A 372 -11.10 30.18 -37.55
CA THR A 372 -12.07 30.64 -36.53
C THR A 372 -13.46 30.00 -36.46
N LEU A 373 -13.86 29.47 -35.29
CA LEU A 373 -15.22 29.56 -34.73
C LEU A 373 -15.19 29.41 -33.18
N THR A 374 -15.74 30.40 -32.50
CA THR A 374 -16.04 30.50 -31.06
C THR A 374 -17.28 29.66 -30.67
N PRO A 375 -17.41 29.28 -29.39
CA PRO A 375 -18.63 29.58 -28.63
C PRO A 375 -18.29 30.06 -27.20
N GLU A 376 -18.70 31.27 -26.80
CA GLU A 376 -19.99 31.61 -26.18
C GLU A 376 -20.06 31.17 -24.71
N GLN A 377 -19.65 32.12 -23.84
CA GLN A 377 -19.91 32.13 -22.41
C GLN A 377 -21.40 32.38 -22.18
N THR A 378 -22.06 31.51 -21.40
CA THR A 378 -23.36 31.83 -20.82
C THR A 378 -23.17 32.15 -19.34
N ALA A 379 -23.33 33.42 -19.01
CA ALA A 379 -23.54 33.90 -17.66
C ALA A 379 -24.94 33.50 -17.18
N THR A 380 -25.09 33.19 -15.89
CA THR A 380 -26.40 33.27 -15.23
C THR A 380 -26.20 33.98 -13.90
N GLU A 381 -26.94 35.08 -13.76
CA GLU A 381 -26.90 36.00 -12.63
C GLU A 381 -27.50 35.41 -11.35
N THR A 382 -26.81 35.73 -10.26
CA THR A 382 -27.26 36.08 -8.91
C THR A 382 -28.77 36.27 -8.68
N LEU A 383 -29.28 35.63 -7.63
CA LEU A 383 -30.44 36.11 -6.86
C LEU A 383 -30.12 36.01 -5.36
N THR A 384 -29.89 37.18 -4.76
CA THR A 384 -29.89 37.45 -3.33
C THR A 384 -31.31 37.40 -2.76
N ALA A 385 -31.50 36.77 -1.60
CA ALA A 385 -32.58 37.14 -0.67
C ALA A 385 -32.18 36.81 0.78
N ALA A 386 -32.37 37.80 1.66
CA ALA A 386 -31.99 37.82 3.05
C ALA A 386 -33.00 37.11 3.99
N ALA A 387 -32.53 36.85 5.21
CA ALA A 387 -33.16 36.17 6.34
C ALA A 387 -34.52 36.75 6.81
N PRO A 388 -35.21 36.03 7.72
CA PRO A 388 -35.14 36.50 9.11
C PRO A 388 -35.02 35.40 10.19
N THR A 389 -34.53 35.90 11.32
CA THR A 389 -34.34 35.36 12.66
C THR A 389 -35.59 34.73 13.28
N ALA A 390 -35.43 33.60 14.00
CA ALA A 390 -36.24 33.29 15.18
C ALA A 390 -35.51 32.32 16.14
N THR A 391 -35.24 32.85 17.32
CA THR A 391 -34.70 32.25 18.53
C THR A 391 -35.64 31.19 19.12
N LEU A 392 -35.11 30.05 19.57
CA LEU A 392 -35.72 29.25 20.65
C LEU A 392 -34.60 28.52 21.42
N ALA A 393 -34.68 28.61 22.74
CA ALA A 393 -33.64 28.23 23.69
C ALA A 393 -33.98 26.94 24.44
N ALA A 394 -32.91 26.31 24.94
CA ALA A 394 -32.79 25.40 26.10
C ALA A 394 -33.21 23.92 25.91
N PRO A 395 -32.72 22.97 26.75
CA PRO A 395 -31.84 23.11 27.91
C PRO A 395 -30.60 22.19 27.96
N THR A 396 -29.67 22.59 28.83
CA THR A 396 -28.51 21.87 29.38
C THR A 396 -28.88 20.56 30.09
N PRO A 397 -28.10 19.47 29.92
CA PRO A 397 -28.05 18.39 30.90
C PRO A 397 -26.77 18.46 31.75
N THR A 398 -26.98 18.54 33.07
CA THR A 398 -25.99 18.37 34.15
C THR A 398 -25.40 16.96 34.13
N PRO A 399 -24.12 16.74 34.52
CA PRO A 399 -23.54 15.41 34.61
C PRO A 399 -24.04 14.67 35.85
N LEU A 400 -24.40 13.39 35.69
CA LEU A 400 -24.61 12.44 36.78
C LEU A 400 -23.28 11.72 37.06
N GLU A 401 -22.84 11.79 38.32
CA GLU A 401 -21.82 10.88 38.87
C GLU A 401 -22.32 9.42 38.87
N PRO A 402 -21.38 8.46 38.82
CA PRO A 402 -21.51 7.31 39.68
C PRO A 402 -20.22 7.03 40.46
N THR A 403 -20.28 7.22 41.77
CA THR A 403 -19.47 6.48 42.75
C THR A 403 -20.03 5.06 42.93
N LEU A 404 -19.20 4.03 42.81
CA LEU A 404 -18.91 3.04 43.88
C LEU A 404 -18.19 1.79 43.34
N SER A 405 -16.93 1.65 43.76
CA SER A 405 -16.33 0.49 44.44
C SER A 405 -16.79 -0.93 44.07
N SER A 406 -15.87 -1.73 43.52
CA SER A 406 -15.77 -3.14 43.92
C SER A 406 -14.31 -3.54 44.06
N THR A 407 -13.96 -3.91 45.30
CA THR A 407 -12.71 -4.52 45.72
C THR A 407 -12.76 -6.01 45.43
N VAL A 408 -11.74 -6.55 44.75
CA VAL A 408 -11.43 -7.98 44.77
C VAL A 408 -9.95 -8.13 45.13
N SER A 409 -9.71 -8.51 46.38
CA SER A 409 -8.45 -9.06 46.86
C SER A 409 -8.13 -10.35 46.12
N THR A 410 -6.92 -10.49 45.61
CA THR A 410 -6.33 -11.81 45.36
C THR A 410 -4.99 -11.90 46.07
N THR A 411 -4.95 -12.85 47.00
CA THR A 411 -3.88 -13.18 47.93
C THR A 411 -2.63 -13.70 47.22
N MET A 412 -1.49 -13.16 47.64
CA MET A 412 -0.15 -13.62 47.28
C MET A 412 0.14 -15.02 47.83
N GLY A 413 0.60 -15.93 46.96
CA GLY A 413 1.24 -17.18 47.32
C GLY A 413 2.75 -17.01 47.32
N THR A 414 3.37 -17.15 48.48
CA THR A 414 4.81 -17.06 48.74
C THR A 414 5.53 -18.31 48.22
N VAL A 415 6.53 -18.15 47.35
CA VAL A 415 7.50 -19.21 47.01
C VAL A 415 8.89 -18.70 47.33
N THR A 416 9.60 -19.44 48.18
CA THR A 416 10.97 -19.17 48.64
C THR A 416 11.99 -19.58 47.57
N PRO A 417 13.03 -18.78 47.27
CA PRO A 417 14.02 -19.14 46.26
C PRO A 417 15.12 -20.04 46.84
N GLN A 418 15.52 -21.04 46.04
CA GLN A 418 16.64 -21.93 46.30
C GLN A 418 17.91 -21.35 45.68
N GLU A 419 18.95 -21.27 46.50
CA GLU A 419 20.27 -20.69 46.24
C GLU A 419 21.08 -21.56 45.26
N THR A 420 21.52 -20.98 44.13
CA THR A 420 22.65 -21.49 43.35
C THR A 420 23.56 -20.32 42.98
N ALA A 421 24.79 -20.36 43.49
CA ALA A 421 25.84 -19.40 43.19
C ALA A 421 26.62 -19.85 41.95
N ALA A 422 26.83 -18.97 40.96
CA ALA A 422 27.99 -19.00 40.08
C ALA A 422 28.12 -17.74 39.19
N VAL A 423 29.21 -17.00 39.45
CA VAL A 423 30.00 -16.14 38.54
C VAL A 423 29.30 -14.91 37.94
N SER A 424 29.34 -13.82 38.70
CA SER A 424 29.18 -12.46 38.18
C SER A 424 30.46 -12.03 37.44
N SER A 425 30.32 -11.77 36.15
CA SER A 425 31.11 -10.77 35.45
C SER A 425 30.14 -9.88 34.67
N THR A 426 29.34 -9.11 35.40
CA THR A 426 28.51 -8.05 34.82
C THR A 426 29.46 -6.95 34.36
N PRO A 427 29.51 -6.58 33.07
CA PRO A 427 30.26 -5.40 32.65
C PRO A 427 29.58 -4.19 33.32
N THR A 428 30.28 -3.59 34.27
CA THR A 428 29.82 -2.38 34.95
C THR A 428 29.98 -1.22 33.97
N LEU A 429 28.87 -0.56 33.63
CA LEU A 429 28.86 0.68 32.85
C LEU A 429 29.82 1.69 33.50
N THR A 430 30.88 2.04 32.78
CA THR A 430 31.75 3.17 33.07
C THR A 430 30.89 4.42 33.22
N VAL A 431 31.07 5.16 34.31
CA VAL A 431 30.49 6.49 34.50
C VAL A 431 31.03 7.38 33.38
N THR A 432 30.19 7.70 32.41
CA THR A 432 30.53 8.62 31.32
C THR A 432 30.78 10.01 31.91
N PRO A 433 31.87 10.71 31.54
CA PRO A 433 32.06 12.10 31.94
C PRO A 433 30.93 12.98 31.38
N PRO A 434 30.61 14.12 32.04
CA PRO A 434 29.57 15.02 31.58
C PRO A 434 29.80 15.45 30.13
N ILE A 435 28.75 15.42 29.30
CA ILE A 435 28.80 15.94 27.93
C ILE A 435 29.34 17.38 27.95
N THR A 436 30.41 17.62 27.21
CA THR A 436 30.98 18.96 26.98
C THR A 436 30.82 19.27 25.50
N ILE A 437 29.97 20.24 25.18
CA ILE A 437 29.83 20.73 23.80
C ILE A 437 31.08 21.56 23.48
N PRO A 438 31.74 21.36 22.32
CA PRO A 438 32.93 22.13 21.96
C PRO A 438 32.66 23.65 21.94
N ASP A 439 33.39 24.42 22.73
CA ASP A 439 33.29 25.88 22.73
C ASP A 439 33.79 26.47 21.40
N GLY A 440 32.99 27.36 20.79
CA GLY A 440 33.37 28.12 19.60
C GLY A 440 33.20 27.39 18.26
N ASP A 441 32.67 26.16 18.25
CA ASP A 441 32.16 25.52 17.04
C ASP A 441 30.75 26.06 16.75
N PRO A 442 30.46 26.65 15.58
CA PRO A 442 29.10 27.07 15.22
C PRO A 442 28.12 25.90 15.14
N ARG A 443 28.59 24.66 14.97
CA ARG A 443 27.72 23.48 14.83
C ARG A 443 27.00 23.17 16.14
N GLY A 444 25.68 23.36 16.14
CA GLY A 444 24.84 23.23 17.33
C GLY A 444 24.94 24.42 18.29
N ALA A 445 25.56 25.53 17.86
CA ALA A 445 25.61 26.75 18.65
C ALA A 445 24.19 27.32 18.78
N LEU A 446 23.78 27.54 20.03
CA LEU A 446 22.47 28.10 20.33
C LEU A 446 22.48 29.62 20.10
N VAL A 447 21.63 30.10 19.19
CA VAL A 447 21.51 31.52 18.85
C VAL A 447 20.46 32.19 19.75
N ASP A 448 19.30 31.57 19.90
CA ASP A 448 18.14 32.18 20.58
C ASP A 448 17.13 31.14 21.08
N VAL A 449 16.38 31.53 22.12
CA VAL A 449 15.30 30.74 22.73
C VAL A 449 14.13 31.65 23.07
N GLU A 450 13.01 31.46 22.37
CA GLU A 450 11.77 32.19 22.61
C GLU A 450 10.74 31.28 23.30
N TYR A 451 10.15 31.72 24.42
CA TYR A 451 9.02 31.01 25.02
C TYR A 451 7.74 31.29 24.23
N LEU A 452 7.01 30.23 23.89
CA LEU A 452 5.76 30.33 23.14
C LEU A 452 4.55 30.27 24.09
N TRP A 453 4.25 29.09 24.63
CA TRP A 453 3.13 28.88 25.57
C TRP A 453 3.27 27.55 26.33
N ARG A 454 2.40 27.34 27.33
CA ARG A 454 2.26 26.06 28.02
C ARG A 454 1.05 25.30 27.50
N SER A 455 1.22 24.00 27.29
CA SER A 455 0.17 23.06 26.93
C SER A 455 -0.13 22.09 28.08
N TRP A 456 -1.38 21.67 28.18
CA TRP A 456 -1.86 20.65 29.15
C TRP A 456 -2.42 19.43 28.39
N PRO A 457 -1.56 18.68 27.69
CA PRO A 457 -1.98 17.46 27.01
C PRO A 457 -2.37 16.36 28.01
N ASN A 458 -3.06 15.33 27.52
CA ASN A 458 -3.29 14.11 28.29
C ASN A 458 -1.93 13.39 28.49
N GLY A 459 -1.42 13.41 29.71
CA GLY A 459 -0.12 12.83 30.06
C GLY A 459 0.28 13.12 31.49
N LYS A 460 1.52 12.75 31.85
CA LYS A 460 2.06 12.92 33.21
C LYS A 460 2.48 14.36 33.49
N TYR A 461 2.89 15.10 32.46
CA TYR A 461 3.41 16.46 32.58
C TYR A 461 2.64 17.43 31.69
N ALA A 462 2.40 18.64 32.19
CA ALA A 462 2.20 19.80 31.32
C ALA A 462 3.50 20.08 30.56
N VAL A 463 3.43 20.77 29.42
CA VAL A 463 4.57 20.96 28.53
C VAL A 463 4.73 22.43 28.18
N ASP A 464 5.89 23.00 28.50
CA ASP A 464 6.30 24.33 28.04
C ASP A 464 6.86 24.23 26.61
N MET A 465 6.36 25.06 25.70
CA MET A 465 6.79 25.12 24.32
C MET A 465 7.67 26.34 24.09
N TYR A 466 8.79 26.12 23.41
CA TYR A 466 9.74 27.16 23.02
C TYR A 466 10.05 27.05 21.52
N ARG A 467 10.59 28.13 20.97
CA ARG A 467 11.22 28.18 19.66
C ARG A 467 12.72 28.42 19.83
N LEU A 468 13.50 27.51 19.28
CA LEU A 468 14.96 27.56 19.25
C LEU A 468 15.41 28.09 17.90
N ARG A 469 16.52 28.83 17.89
CA ARG A 469 17.34 29.05 16.70
C ARG A 469 18.75 28.57 17.01
N TYR A 470 19.31 27.72 16.16
CA TYR A 470 20.66 27.19 16.33
C TYR A 470 21.38 27.14 14.98
N GLU A 471 22.71 27.11 15.02
CA GLU A 471 23.54 27.08 13.83
C GLU A 471 23.92 25.64 13.44
N THR A 472 23.99 25.39 12.14
CA THR A 472 24.61 24.21 11.52
C THR A 472 25.43 24.67 10.32
N VAL A 473 25.95 23.74 9.53
CA VAL A 473 26.69 24.05 8.30
C VAL A 473 26.10 23.36 7.09
N ASP A 474 26.11 24.03 5.95
CA ASP A 474 25.75 23.43 4.67
C ASP A 474 26.94 22.73 4.00
N ARG A 475 26.74 22.26 2.75
CA ARG A 475 27.75 21.50 1.99
C ARG A 475 29.06 22.29 1.77
N ASP A 476 28.98 23.62 1.70
CA ASP A 476 30.09 24.52 1.43
C ASP A 476 30.76 24.99 2.73
N GLY A 477 30.34 24.41 3.86
CA GLY A 477 30.79 24.75 5.21
C GLY A 477 30.30 26.12 5.67
N GLN A 478 29.31 26.72 5.00
CA GLN A 478 28.73 28.00 5.39
C GLN A 478 27.74 27.79 6.54
N ILE A 479 27.72 28.74 7.47
CA ILE A 479 26.79 28.72 8.60
C ILE A 479 25.37 28.89 8.06
N ALA A 480 24.47 28.02 8.52
CA ALA A 480 23.04 28.12 8.31
C ALA A 480 22.33 28.12 9.66
N GLU A 481 21.38 29.04 9.86
CA GLU A 481 20.54 29.07 11.04
C GLU A 481 19.30 28.19 10.81
N ILE A 482 18.96 27.37 11.80
CA ILE A 482 17.81 26.46 11.77
C ILE A 482 16.87 26.80 12.90
N GLN A 483 15.58 26.90 12.59
CA GLN A 483 14.52 27.02 13.58
C GLN A 483 14.07 25.64 14.06
N ALA A 484 13.82 25.48 15.36
CA ALA A 484 13.21 24.28 15.92
C ALA A 484 12.13 24.62 16.95
N ASP A 485 11.08 23.82 17.04
CA ASP A 485 10.21 23.85 18.21
C ASP A 485 10.79 22.92 19.30
N LEU A 486 10.75 23.36 20.55
CA LEU A 486 11.20 22.62 21.72
C LEU A 486 10.05 22.41 22.70
N PHE A 487 9.88 21.17 23.13
CA PHE A 487 8.82 20.73 24.05
C PHE A 487 9.47 20.26 25.34
N VAL A 488 9.25 21.00 26.42
CA VAL A 488 9.91 20.78 27.71
C VAL A 488 8.88 20.40 28.78
N PRO A 489 9.02 19.24 29.44
CA PRO A 489 8.13 18.88 30.55
C PRO A 489 8.19 19.93 31.67
N TYR A 490 7.04 20.45 32.08
CA TYR A 490 6.97 21.37 33.20
C TYR A 490 7.06 20.60 34.52
N VAL A 491 7.98 21.02 35.38
CA VAL A 491 8.22 20.46 36.70
C VAL A 491 8.50 21.55 37.72
N GLU A 492 8.09 21.33 38.96
CA GLU A 492 8.29 22.26 40.08
C GLU A 492 9.64 22.07 40.79
N VAL A 493 10.34 20.97 40.49
CA VAL A 493 11.66 20.63 41.03
C VAL A 493 12.60 20.26 39.91
N LYS A 494 13.90 20.59 40.08
CA LYS A 494 14.92 20.29 39.08
C LYS A 494 14.94 18.79 38.78
N THR A 495 14.60 18.43 37.55
CA THR A 495 14.44 17.03 37.11
C THR A 495 15.13 16.85 35.76
N THR A 496 15.80 15.72 35.57
CA THR A 496 16.42 15.39 34.29
C THR A 496 15.52 14.51 33.44
N PHE A 497 15.46 14.75 32.14
CA PHE A 497 14.68 13.98 31.18
C PHE A 497 15.54 13.59 29.97
N PRO A 498 15.33 12.40 29.37
CA PRO A 498 15.94 12.04 28.09
C PRO A 498 15.58 13.05 27.00
N VAL A 499 16.48 13.23 26.04
CA VAL A 499 16.28 14.07 24.85
C VAL A 499 15.76 13.21 23.71
N LEU A 500 14.73 13.69 23.02
CA LEU A 500 14.18 13.06 21.82
C LEU A 500 14.24 14.05 20.67
N VAL A 501 15.04 13.74 19.65
CA VAL A 501 15.10 14.53 18.41
C VAL A 501 14.10 13.94 17.43
N HIS A 502 13.15 14.74 16.97
CA HIS A 502 12.07 14.30 16.08
C HIS A 502 12.25 14.85 14.67
N ALA A 503 12.45 13.97 13.69
CA ALA A 503 12.43 14.32 12.27
C ALA A 503 11.03 14.03 11.68
N PRO A 504 10.34 15.02 11.08
CA PRO A 504 9.06 14.81 10.42
C PRO A 504 9.21 14.00 9.14
N GLY A 505 8.09 13.45 8.66
CA GLY A 505 8.00 13.01 7.28
C GLY A 505 7.91 14.18 6.30
N THR A 506 7.64 13.88 5.04
CA THR A 506 7.61 14.86 3.96
C THR A 506 6.58 15.95 4.23
N THR A 507 7.01 17.21 4.22
CA THR A 507 6.10 18.38 4.25
C THR A 507 6.10 19.15 2.92
N GLY A 508 7.16 19.02 2.14
CA GLY A 508 7.45 19.76 0.90
C GLY A 508 8.94 20.12 0.88
N ILE A 509 9.40 20.90 -0.09
CA ILE A 509 10.82 21.28 -0.17
C ILE A 509 11.08 22.80 -0.22
N SER A 510 10.02 23.62 -0.25
CA SER A 510 10.15 25.08 -0.20
C SER A 510 9.94 25.62 1.21
N ASN A 511 10.41 26.84 1.47
CA ASN A 511 10.25 27.56 2.74
C ASN A 511 8.81 27.55 3.28
N GLY A 512 7.80 27.72 2.41
CA GLY A 512 6.38 27.67 2.79
C GLY A 512 5.88 26.32 3.32
N CYS A 513 6.69 25.27 3.15
CA CYS A 513 6.44 23.92 3.64
C CYS A 513 7.29 23.56 4.88
N ALA A 514 7.94 24.54 5.52
CA ALA A 514 8.73 24.31 6.72
C ALA A 514 7.94 23.54 7.79
N PRO A 515 8.47 22.46 8.40
CA PRO A 515 7.69 21.63 9.31
C PRO A 515 7.10 22.36 10.53
N SER A 516 7.76 23.43 11.00
CA SER A 516 7.24 24.34 12.03
C SER A 516 6.13 25.29 11.56
N SER A 517 5.75 25.27 10.28
CA SER A 517 4.58 25.98 9.75
C SER A 517 3.30 25.14 9.80
N GLU A 518 3.38 23.86 10.19
CA GLU A 518 2.21 22.98 10.30
C GLU A 518 1.17 23.55 11.29
N GLN A 519 -0.09 23.55 10.86
CA GLN A 519 -1.23 23.96 11.67
C GLN A 519 -2.27 22.84 11.71
N ALA A 520 -2.30 22.07 12.80
CA ALA A 520 -3.09 20.85 12.95
C ALA A 520 -4.57 20.93 12.51
N ARG A 521 -5.21 22.10 12.60
CA ARG A 521 -6.63 22.31 12.22
C ARG A 521 -6.84 22.99 10.86
N GLN A 522 -5.81 23.60 10.27
CA GLN A 522 -5.93 24.40 9.05
C GLN A 522 -5.16 23.77 7.89
N ARG A 523 -3.92 23.36 8.16
CA ARG A 523 -2.99 22.79 7.19
C ARG A 523 -2.17 21.72 7.88
N ASN A 524 -2.70 20.50 7.86
CA ASN A 524 -2.16 19.35 8.54
C ASN A 524 -1.30 18.54 7.55
N TRP A 525 -0.06 18.25 7.91
CA TRP A 525 0.87 17.47 7.10
C TRP A 525 1.26 16.14 7.75
N GLY A 526 0.71 15.84 8.93
CA GLY A 526 1.03 14.64 9.70
C GLY A 526 0.90 14.81 11.22
N LEU A 527 0.40 15.94 11.74
CA LEU A 527 0.27 16.20 13.17
C LEU A 527 1.61 16.02 13.93
N TYR A 528 2.73 16.39 13.31
CA TYR A 528 4.07 16.16 13.83
C TYR A 528 4.30 16.89 15.15
N ARG A 529 3.78 18.11 15.30
CA ARG A 529 3.82 18.85 16.58
C ARG A 529 3.04 18.13 17.69
N SER A 530 1.87 17.59 17.37
CA SER A 530 1.05 16.81 18.32
C SER A 530 1.78 15.53 18.74
N HIS A 531 2.49 14.89 17.81
CA HIS A 531 3.32 13.72 18.07
C HIS A 531 4.46 14.07 19.05
N SER A 532 5.22 15.15 18.79
CA SER A 532 6.26 15.65 19.72
C SER A 532 5.68 15.96 21.10
N LEU A 533 4.54 16.65 21.16
CA LEU A 533 3.86 17.01 22.39
C LEU A 533 3.46 15.76 23.21
N ALA A 534 3.02 14.68 22.54
CA ALA A 534 2.64 13.45 23.20
C ALA A 534 3.81 12.77 23.93
N TYR A 535 5.00 12.72 23.32
CA TYR A 535 6.21 12.23 24.01
C TYR A 535 6.66 13.17 25.12
N ALA A 536 6.61 14.49 24.91
CA ALA A 536 6.95 15.45 25.95
C ALA A 536 6.07 15.29 27.20
N ALA A 537 4.77 15.07 27.00
CA ALA A 537 3.81 14.79 28.08
C ALA A 537 4.12 13.50 28.87
N ARG A 538 4.94 12.60 28.31
CA ARG A 538 5.42 11.35 28.95
C ARG A 538 6.78 11.48 29.61
N GLY A 539 7.41 12.67 29.57
CA GLY A 539 8.66 12.95 30.28
C GLY A 539 9.90 12.91 29.39
N TYR A 540 9.81 13.46 28.18
CA TYR A 540 10.95 13.63 27.27
C TYR A 540 11.11 15.11 26.95
N ILE A 541 12.35 15.60 26.80
CA ILE A 541 12.59 16.90 26.18
C ILE A 541 12.66 16.64 24.67
N VAL A 542 11.68 17.14 23.93
CA VAL A 542 11.58 16.86 22.48
C VAL A 542 12.02 18.10 21.69
N VAL A 543 12.98 17.95 20.79
CA VAL A 543 13.36 18.98 19.83
C VAL A 543 12.92 18.57 18.42
N TYR A 544 12.28 19.50 17.72
CA TYR A 544 11.65 19.30 16.42
C TYR A 544 12.18 20.37 15.46
N PRO A 545 13.33 20.12 14.80
CA PRO A 545 13.95 21.08 13.91
C PRO A 545 13.27 21.13 12.53
N ASN A 546 13.29 22.31 11.93
CA ASN A 546 13.18 22.44 10.49
C ASN A 546 14.42 21.78 9.84
N GLY A 547 14.24 21.21 8.65
CA GLY A 547 15.36 20.80 7.82
C GLY A 547 16.14 21.99 7.25
N LEU A 548 17.36 21.76 6.78
CA LEU A 548 18.14 22.78 6.10
C LEU A 548 17.37 23.37 4.91
N GLY A 549 17.49 24.68 4.66
CA GLY A 549 16.85 25.38 3.55
C GLY A 549 15.44 25.89 3.84
N PHE A 550 14.71 25.30 4.79
CA PHE A 550 13.35 25.75 5.12
C PHE A 550 13.28 27.13 5.74
N ASP A 551 14.35 27.62 6.37
CA ASP A 551 14.39 28.94 7.02
C ASP A 551 14.96 30.04 6.11
N ASP A 552 15.20 29.73 4.82
CA ASP A 552 15.70 30.66 3.79
C ASP A 552 14.76 30.63 2.57
N PRO A 553 14.08 31.73 2.22
CA PRO A 553 13.14 31.76 1.10
C PRO A 553 13.78 31.56 -0.28
N ASP A 554 15.10 31.75 -0.40
CA ASP A 554 15.83 31.62 -1.65
C ASP A 554 16.45 30.22 -1.84
N ARG A 555 16.23 29.30 -0.88
CA ARG A 555 16.77 27.94 -0.89
C ARG A 555 15.68 26.89 -0.85
N SER A 556 15.93 25.76 -1.50
CA SER A 556 15.18 24.52 -1.32
C SER A 556 15.79 23.65 -0.23
N HIS A 557 14.93 22.84 0.39
CA HIS A 557 15.36 21.77 1.28
C HIS A 557 16.07 20.67 0.48
N PRO A 558 17.32 20.28 0.84
CA PRO A 558 18.04 19.19 0.20
C PRO A 558 17.48 17.84 0.67
N TYR A 559 16.29 17.52 0.15
CA TYR A 559 15.48 16.36 0.51
C TYR A 559 16.20 15.05 0.17
N PHE A 560 16.33 14.15 1.16
CA PHE A 560 17.10 12.91 1.08
C PHE A 560 18.59 13.10 0.78
N VAL A 561 19.20 14.15 1.37
CA VAL A 561 20.66 14.31 1.42
C VAL A 561 21.16 13.93 2.81
N ALA A 562 21.59 12.67 2.96
CA ALA A 562 21.84 12.01 4.23
C ALA A 562 22.80 12.79 5.14
N GLN A 563 23.90 13.30 4.58
CA GLN A 563 24.89 14.07 5.34
C GLN A 563 24.27 15.32 5.99
N LEU A 564 23.49 16.09 5.23
CA LEU A 564 22.95 17.37 5.71
C LEU A 564 21.81 17.15 6.69
N GLU A 565 20.97 16.16 6.45
CA GLU A 565 19.92 15.77 7.40
C GLU A 565 20.52 15.29 8.72
N ALA A 566 21.58 14.48 8.67
CA ALA A 566 22.29 14.02 9.88
C ALA A 566 22.86 15.19 10.69
N HIS A 567 23.53 16.15 10.03
CA HIS A 567 24.12 17.31 10.70
C HIS A 567 23.06 18.15 11.41
N VAL A 568 21.94 18.46 10.74
CA VAL A 568 20.81 19.20 11.31
C VAL A 568 20.33 18.53 12.61
N LEU A 569 20.09 17.22 12.59
CA LEU A 569 19.57 16.52 13.77
C LEU A 569 20.59 16.42 14.92
N LEU A 570 21.87 16.15 14.61
CA LEU A 570 22.93 16.06 15.62
C LEU A 570 23.22 17.43 16.25
N ASP A 571 23.20 18.51 15.45
CA ASP A 571 23.39 19.88 15.92
C ASP A 571 22.17 20.37 16.72
N ALA A 572 20.95 19.95 16.38
CA ALA A 572 19.77 20.19 17.21
C ALA A 572 19.93 19.57 18.61
N ALA A 573 20.48 18.35 18.70
CA ALA A 573 20.77 17.72 19.99
C ALA A 573 21.81 18.52 20.78
N ARG A 574 22.92 18.96 20.14
CA ARG A 574 23.92 19.84 20.78
C ARG A 574 23.29 21.11 21.33
N ALA A 575 22.44 21.78 20.54
CA ALA A 575 21.76 23.00 20.97
C ALA A 575 20.89 22.78 22.23
N VAL A 576 20.21 21.63 22.34
CA VAL A 576 19.46 21.26 23.56
C VAL A 576 20.38 21.06 24.76
N TYR A 577 21.56 20.46 24.60
CA TYR A 577 22.51 20.30 25.70
C TYR A 577 23.14 21.62 26.15
N SER A 578 23.32 22.58 25.23
CA SER A 578 23.77 23.95 25.55
C SER A 578 22.78 24.71 26.45
N LEU A 579 21.52 24.28 26.55
CA LEU A 579 20.53 24.84 27.50
C LEU A 579 20.88 24.57 28.97
N LYS A 580 21.85 23.68 29.26
CA LYS A 580 22.38 23.51 30.62
C LYS A 580 23.04 24.80 31.14
N ASP A 581 23.65 25.57 30.24
CA ASP A 581 24.50 26.72 30.53
C ASP A 581 23.93 28.07 30.02
N SER A 582 22.76 28.05 29.36
CA SER A 582 22.12 29.18 28.62
C SER A 582 20.67 29.47 29.12
N PRO A 583 20.01 30.58 28.74
CA PRO A 583 18.92 31.20 29.50
C PRO A 583 17.56 30.60 29.16
N LEU A 584 17.31 29.35 29.54
CA LEU A 584 15.93 29.03 29.90
C LEU A 584 15.53 29.90 31.09
N PRO A 585 14.26 30.37 31.19
CA PRO A 585 13.79 31.09 32.37
C PRO A 585 14.19 30.35 33.65
N GLU A 586 14.55 31.04 34.74
CA GLU A 586 14.91 30.37 36.02
C GLU A 586 13.84 29.38 36.49
N SER A 587 12.58 29.60 36.08
CA SER A 587 11.43 28.73 36.34
C SER A 587 11.43 27.42 35.53
N ALA A 588 12.19 27.31 34.44
CA ALA A 588 12.34 26.06 33.70
C ALA A 588 13.31 25.16 34.45
N LEU A 589 12.78 24.10 35.07
CA LEU A 589 13.52 23.20 35.95
C LEU A 589 13.82 21.81 35.33
N ALA A 590 13.26 21.52 34.17
CA ALA A 590 13.66 20.35 33.37
C ALA A 590 15.06 20.53 32.78
N ARG A 591 15.90 19.49 32.84
CA ARG A 591 17.24 19.48 32.25
C ARG A 591 17.46 18.22 31.40
N PRO A 592 18.28 18.27 30.35
CA PRO A 592 18.56 17.09 29.53
C PRO A 592 19.45 16.10 30.29
N ALA A 593 19.02 14.83 30.35
CA ALA A 593 19.80 13.68 30.81
C ALA A 593 20.82 13.24 29.74
N GLU A 594 21.76 12.36 30.08
CA GLU A 594 22.73 11.80 29.13
C GLU A 594 22.17 10.61 28.34
N ALA A 595 21.00 10.81 27.74
CA ALA A 595 20.33 9.86 26.89
C ALA A 595 19.61 10.60 25.77
N ILE A 596 20.01 10.32 24.52
CA ILE A 596 19.39 10.87 23.32
C ILE A 596 18.78 9.73 22.51
N PHE A 597 17.54 9.92 22.10
CA PHE A 597 16.88 9.11 21.07
C PHE A 597 16.58 9.99 19.86
N PHE A 598 16.68 9.40 18.68
CA PHE A 598 16.23 10.03 17.44
C PHE A 598 15.02 9.27 16.93
N MET A 599 13.95 9.97 16.57
CA MET A 599 12.78 9.35 15.96
C MET A 599 12.40 10.04 14.66
N GLY A 600 12.06 9.25 13.65
CA GLY A 600 11.79 9.73 12.30
C GLY A 600 10.67 8.95 11.62
N TYR A 601 9.77 9.65 10.95
CA TYR A 601 8.67 9.06 10.20
C TYR A 601 8.85 9.23 8.70
N SER A 602 8.61 8.18 7.90
CA SER A 602 8.73 8.26 6.45
C SER A 602 10.11 8.80 6.03
N SER A 603 10.18 9.93 5.31
CA SER A 603 11.45 10.63 5.00
C SER A 603 12.26 11.04 6.23
N GLY A 604 11.61 11.36 7.36
CA GLY A 604 12.30 11.62 8.62
C GLY A 604 13.05 10.39 9.14
N GLY A 605 12.61 9.20 8.74
CA GLY A 605 13.34 7.94 8.93
C GLY A 605 14.73 8.00 8.33
N HIS A 606 14.84 8.46 7.07
CA HIS A 606 16.12 8.68 6.41
C HIS A 606 17.05 9.56 7.25
N ALA A 607 16.54 10.69 7.71
CA ALA A 607 17.30 11.66 8.48
C ALA A 607 17.85 11.07 9.79
N VAL A 608 17.04 10.30 10.54
CA VAL A 608 17.50 9.70 11.81
C VAL A 608 18.45 8.52 11.61
N PHE A 609 18.25 7.74 10.56
CA PHE A 609 19.20 6.68 10.19
C PHE A 609 20.50 7.24 9.63
N ALA A 610 20.48 8.40 8.97
CA ALA A 610 21.69 9.13 8.62
C ALA A 610 22.38 9.69 9.89
N ALA A 611 21.63 10.26 10.84
CA ALA A 611 22.18 10.71 12.11
C ALA A 611 22.89 9.57 12.87
N LYS A 612 22.35 8.34 12.83
CA LYS A 612 23.01 7.13 13.36
C LYS A 612 24.40 6.93 12.76
N ASP A 613 24.50 7.04 11.44
CA ASP A 613 25.72 6.74 10.69
C ASP A 613 26.80 7.80 10.90
N TRP A 614 26.39 9.06 11.05
CA TRP A 614 27.30 10.18 11.26
C TRP A 614 27.62 10.46 12.74
N ALA A 615 26.85 9.93 13.69
CA ALA A 615 27.00 10.23 15.13
C ALA A 615 28.46 10.04 15.61
N GLY A 616 29.09 8.92 15.29
CA GLY A 616 30.44 8.60 15.76
C GLY A 616 31.54 9.49 15.20
N SER A 617 31.40 10.00 13.96
CA SER A 617 32.42 10.82 13.30
C SER A 617 32.16 12.32 13.41
N TYR A 618 30.89 12.74 13.45
CA TYR A 618 30.49 14.15 13.45
C TYR A 618 30.21 14.69 14.86
N ALA A 619 29.60 13.90 15.73
CA ALA A 619 29.21 14.29 17.09
C ALA A 619 29.47 13.18 18.13
N PRO A 620 30.72 12.69 18.26
CA PRO A 620 31.09 11.57 19.13
C PRO A 620 30.79 11.82 20.63
N GLU A 621 30.62 13.08 21.03
CA GLU A 621 30.29 13.47 22.39
C GLU A 621 28.81 13.24 22.78
N LEU A 622 27.93 13.02 21.80
CA LEU A 622 26.49 12.84 22.04
C LEU A 622 26.19 11.41 22.51
N PRO A 623 25.52 11.20 23.66
CA PRO A 623 25.18 9.87 24.16
C PRO A 623 23.92 9.31 23.47
N VAL A 624 24.05 8.97 22.18
CA VAL A 624 22.97 8.38 21.40
C VAL A 624 22.66 6.98 21.93
N LYS A 625 21.40 6.77 22.34
CA LYS A 625 20.91 5.53 22.96
C LYS A 625 20.03 4.71 22.02
N GLY A 626 19.42 5.32 21.02
CA GLY A 626 18.60 4.58 20.08
C GLY A 626 18.06 5.42 18.91
N ILE A 627 17.71 4.72 17.84
CA ILE A 627 17.09 5.27 16.63
C ILE A 627 15.72 4.61 16.44
N ILE A 628 14.70 5.39 16.14
CA ILE A 628 13.32 4.93 16.01
C ILE A 628 12.80 5.35 14.64
N GLY A 629 12.50 4.38 13.77
CA GLY A 629 11.96 4.61 12.44
C GLY A 629 10.51 4.15 12.34
N PHE A 630 9.62 5.06 11.96
CA PHE A 630 8.21 4.76 11.68
C PHE A 630 8.00 4.72 10.16
N GLY A 631 7.83 3.53 9.58
CA GLY A 631 7.90 3.32 8.12
C GLY A 631 9.07 4.08 7.48
N PRO A 632 10.32 3.89 7.95
CA PRO A 632 11.42 4.76 7.57
C PRO A 632 11.88 4.52 6.13
N THR A 633 11.98 5.59 5.34
CA THR A 633 12.60 5.52 4.02
C THR A 633 14.12 5.55 4.16
N THR A 634 14.83 4.45 3.93
CA THR A 634 16.30 4.41 4.07
C THR A 634 17.05 4.33 2.74
N ASN A 635 16.39 3.82 1.69
CA ASN A 635 16.95 3.71 0.34
C ASN A 635 16.04 4.44 -0.67
N VAL A 636 16.54 5.55 -1.22
CA VAL A 636 15.77 6.42 -2.13
C VAL A 636 15.52 5.76 -3.50
N GLU A 637 16.43 4.90 -3.97
CA GLU A 637 16.22 4.17 -5.23
C GLU A 637 15.10 3.13 -5.08
N THR A 638 15.09 2.41 -3.94
CA THR A 638 14.00 1.49 -3.60
C THR A 638 12.69 2.25 -3.48
N LEU A 639 12.70 3.39 -2.80
CA LEU A 639 11.52 4.24 -2.72
C LEU A 639 11.01 4.65 -4.10
N LEU A 640 11.86 5.02 -5.07
CA LEU A 640 11.37 5.35 -6.42
C LEU A 640 10.61 4.18 -7.09
N ARG A 641 11.02 2.93 -6.82
CA ARG A 641 10.32 1.70 -7.26
C ARG A 641 9.01 1.42 -6.51
N GLU A 642 8.79 2.06 -5.37
CA GLU A 642 7.56 2.02 -4.58
C GLU A 642 6.54 3.12 -5.01
N ASP A 643 6.76 3.76 -6.16
CA ASP A 643 5.85 4.73 -6.79
C ASP A 643 5.42 5.93 -5.93
N PRO A 644 6.37 6.67 -5.33
CA PRO A 644 6.07 7.76 -4.43
C PRO A 644 5.51 8.93 -5.24
N VAL A 645 4.35 9.42 -4.81
CA VAL A 645 3.74 10.65 -5.36
C VAL A 645 4.68 11.87 -5.25
N PHE A 646 5.66 11.82 -4.35
CA PHE A 646 6.67 12.84 -4.12
C PHE A 646 7.99 12.59 -4.87
N SER A 647 8.04 11.68 -5.84
CA SER A 647 9.19 11.53 -6.75
C SER A 647 9.61 12.86 -7.42
N PRO A 648 8.71 13.82 -7.77
CA PRO A 648 9.13 15.13 -8.24
C PRO A 648 10.04 15.90 -7.26
N TYR A 649 9.81 15.78 -5.95
CA TYR A 649 10.68 16.41 -4.94
C TYR A 649 12.07 15.79 -4.92
N ILE A 650 12.18 14.47 -5.07
CA ILE A 650 13.46 13.75 -5.13
C ILE A 650 14.25 14.24 -6.33
N ILE A 651 13.65 14.19 -7.52
CA ILE A 651 14.32 14.58 -8.77
C ILE A 651 14.74 16.05 -8.73
N TYR A 652 13.87 16.95 -8.25
CA TYR A 652 14.23 18.35 -8.08
C TYR A 652 15.39 18.54 -7.09
N ALA A 653 15.29 17.98 -5.89
CA ALA A 653 16.28 18.19 -4.83
C ALA A 653 17.65 17.61 -5.21
N TYR A 654 17.69 16.44 -5.86
CA TYR A 654 18.93 15.84 -6.32
C TYR A 654 19.56 16.65 -7.44
N ARG A 655 18.77 17.11 -8.41
CA ARG A 655 19.23 17.98 -9.50
C ARG A 655 19.76 19.31 -8.98
N ASP A 656 19.07 19.93 -8.02
CA ASP A 656 19.47 21.19 -7.38
C ASP A 656 20.76 21.03 -6.56
N PHE A 657 20.85 19.94 -5.80
CA PHE A 657 21.96 19.71 -4.89
C PHE A 657 23.22 19.13 -5.56
N TYR A 658 23.08 18.19 -6.50
CA TYR A 658 24.22 17.50 -7.14
C TYR A 658 24.56 18.03 -8.53
N GLY A 659 23.71 18.86 -9.13
CA GLY A 659 23.91 19.42 -10.47
C GLY A 659 22.87 18.92 -11.47
N SER A 660 22.58 19.72 -12.49
CA SER A 660 21.54 19.40 -13.47
C SER A 660 21.90 18.28 -14.45
N GLU A 661 23.17 17.89 -14.47
CA GLU A 661 23.71 16.82 -15.31
C GLU A 661 23.41 15.41 -14.80
N ILE A 662 23.01 15.26 -13.53
CA ILE A 662 22.79 13.92 -12.95
C ILE A 662 21.46 13.31 -13.38
N ILE A 663 20.40 14.12 -13.48
CA ILE A 663 19.06 13.70 -13.91
C ILE A 663 18.19 14.92 -14.28
N GLY A 664 17.40 14.80 -15.35
CA GLY A 664 16.44 15.82 -15.78
C GLY A 664 14.99 15.39 -15.61
N ALA A 665 14.08 16.35 -15.41
CA ALA A 665 12.64 16.06 -15.28
C ALA A 665 12.06 15.41 -16.55
N ALA A 666 12.54 15.81 -17.74
CA ALA A 666 12.11 15.23 -19.01
C ALA A 666 12.60 13.80 -19.25
N ASP A 667 13.65 13.37 -18.54
CA ASP A 667 14.13 11.99 -18.58
C ASP A 667 13.22 11.06 -17.78
N VAL A 668 12.62 11.59 -16.69
CA VAL A 668 11.89 10.81 -15.69
C VAL A 668 10.38 10.83 -15.92
N PHE A 669 9.80 11.99 -16.19
CA PHE A 669 8.34 12.19 -16.12
C PHE A 669 7.68 12.29 -17.49
N LEU A 670 6.39 11.95 -17.54
CA LEU A 670 5.57 12.16 -18.72
C LEU A 670 5.54 13.64 -19.15
N PRO A 671 5.39 13.95 -20.46
CA PRO A 671 5.38 15.31 -20.97
C PRO A 671 4.36 16.25 -20.32
N ALA A 672 3.29 15.73 -19.70
CA ALA A 672 2.30 16.53 -18.97
C ALA A 672 2.88 17.21 -17.71
N TRP A 673 3.91 16.63 -17.08
CA TRP A 673 4.48 17.09 -15.82
C TRP A 673 5.73 17.99 -15.99
N VAL A 674 6.35 17.98 -17.16
CA VAL A 674 7.64 18.62 -17.43
C VAL A 674 7.56 20.17 -17.55
N PRO A 675 6.59 20.78 -18.26
CA PRO A 675 6.64 22.21 -18.58
C PRO A 675 6.63 23.15 -17.37
N THR A 676 5.98 22.76 -16.28
CA THR A 676 5.82 23.55 -15.05
C THR A 676 6.53 22.94 -13.85
N PHE A 677 7.36 21.90 -14.07
CA PHE A 677 7.96 21.05 -13.05
C PHE A 677 8.53 21.83 -11.85
N ASP A 678 9.48 22.74 -12.08
CA ASP A 678 10.14 23.52 -11.01
C ASP A 678 9.13 24.36 -10.21
N SER A 679 8.22 25.04 -10.90
CA SER A 679 7.20 25.88 -10.26
C SER A 679 6.21 25.05 -9.45
N ASP A 680 5.83 23.87 -9.93
CA ASP A 680 4.89 23.01 -9.23
C ASP A 680 5.51 22.41 -7.98
N VAL A 681 6.73 21.89 -8.10
CA VAL A 681 7.49 21.32 -6.99
C VAL A 681 7.73 22.34 -5.87
N LEU A 682 8.07 23.60 -6.22
CA LEU A 682 8.37 24.62 -5.21
C LEU A 682 7.13 25.29 -4.61
N SER A 683 5.96 25.19 -5.25
CA SER A 683 4.73 25.86 -4.80
C SER A 683 3.79 24.96 -4.00
N LYS A 684 3.94 23.64 -4.08
CA LYS A 684 3.04 22.67 -3.44
C LYS A 684 3.71 22.09 -2.21
N CYS A 685 2.94 21.94 -1.14
CA CYS A 685 3.36 21.16 0.02
C CYS A 685 2.71 19.77 -0.04
N VAL A 686 3.01 18.91 0.93
CA VAL A 686 2.61 17.50 0.90
C VAL A 686 1.09 17.30 0.81
N ASP A 687 0.30 18.21 1.38
CA ASP A 687 -1.16 18.22 1.32
C ASP A 687 -1.72 18.42 -0.11
N ASP A 688 -1.01 19.18 -0.93
CA ASP A 688 -1.44 19.51 -2.29
C ASP A 688 -1.03 18.43 -3.30
N ILE A 689 0.14 17.80 -3.13
CA ILE A 689 0.67 16.85 -4.12
C ILE A 689 -0.17 15.58 -4.26
N PHE A 690 -0.82 15.11 -3.20
CA PHE A 690 -1.64 13.90 -3.24
C PHE A 690 -2.87 14.04 -4.16
N ASN A 691 -3.30 15.28 -4.44
CA ASN A 691 -4.39 15.59 -5.36
C ASN A 691 -3.90 16.08 -6.72
N TYR A 692 -2.61 16.42 -6.83
CA TYR A 692 -2.03 17.02 -8.03
C TYR A 692 -1.29 15.99 -8.88
N TYR A 693 -0.43 15.18 -8.27
CA TYR A 693 0.38 14.18 -8.94
C TYR A 693 -0.28 12.79 -8.91
N SER A 694 0.00 11.98 -9.92
CA SER A 694 -0.51 10.61 -10.01
C SER A 694 0.14 9.68 -8.99
N ARG A 695 -0.62 8.70 -8.49
CA ARG A 695 -0.11 7.55 -7.70
C ARG A 695 0.25 6.34 -8.57
N SER A 696 -0.06 6.41 -9.86
CA SER A 696 0.26 5.35 -10.83
C SER A 696 1.60 5.66 -11.52
N ALA A 697 2.51 4.69 -11.49
CA ALA A 697 3.80 4.74 -12.18
C ALA A 697 3.61 5.10 -13.65
N ARG A 698 2.64 4.46 -14.32
CA ARG A 698 2.32 4.63 -15.75
C ARG A 698 1.78 6.01 -16.09
N ALA A 699 1.18 6.71 -15.13
CA ALA A 699 0.69 8.08 -15.28
C ALA A 699 1.62 9.14 -14.67
N MET A 700 2.77 8.72 -14.11
CA MET A 700 3.81 9.61 -13.57
C MET A 700 5.06 9.60 -14.46
N TYR A 701 5.65 8.42 -14.65
CA TYR A 701 6.95 8.24 -15.29
C TYR A 701 6.84 8.05 -16.80
N SER A 702 7.89 8.46 -17.52
CA SER A 702 8.05 8.10 -18.93
C SER A 702 8.15 6.57 -19.06
N PRO A 703 7.65 5.97 -20.15
CA PRO A 703 7.82 4.53 -20.40
C PRO A 703 9.29 4.10 -20.33
N GLU A 704 10.19 4.91 -20.89
CA GLU A 704 11.62 4.66 -20.89
C GLU A 704 12.21 4.64 -19.48
N PHE A 705 11.89 5.63 -18.64
CA PHE A 705 12.37 5.66 -17.25
C PHE A 705 11.81 4.51 -16.44
N ARG A 706 10.51 4.19 -16.62
CA ARG A 706 9.86 3.04 -15.97
C ARG A 706 10.60 1.74 -16.30
N GLU A 707 10.89 1.47 -17.56
CA GLU A 707 11.66 0.30 -17.98
C GLU A 707 13.10 0.26 -17.44
N ILE A 708 13.72 1.43 -17.21
CA ILE A 708 15.06 1.53 -16.62
C ILE A 708 15.01 1.24 -15.12
N LEU A 709 14.05 1.83 -14.42
CA LEU A 709 13.89 1.76 -12.97
C LEU A 709 13.49 0.34 -12.52
N TYR A 710 12.45 -0.25 -13.10
CA TYR A 710 11.98 -1.59 -12.73
C TYR A 710 12.81 -2.72 -13.36
N GLY A 711 13.61 -2.40 -14.38
CA GLY A 711 14.54 -3.36 -14.99
C GLY A 711 15.92 -3.40 -14.32
N ASP A 712 16.12 -2.71 -13.19
CA ASP A 712 17.40 -2.57 -12.49
C ASP A 712 18.55 -2.11 -13.41
N ARG A 713 18.28 -1.10 -14.25
CA ARG A 713 19.27 -0.51 -15.19
C ARG A 713 19.61 0.95 -14.88
N LEU A 714 19.23 1.45 -13.71
CA LEU A 714 19.43 2.86 -13.35
C LEU A 714 20.91 3.22 -13.32
N ASP A 715 21.77 2.34 -12.80
CA ASP A 715 23.23 2.50 -12.77
C ASP A 715 23.88 2.49 -14.16
N GLN A 716 23.29 1.77 -15.12
CA GLN A 716 23.77 1.67 -16.49
C GLN A 716 23.40 2.91 -17.32
N VAL A 717 22.20 3.47 -17.12
CA VAL A 717 21.66 4.57 -17.93
C VAL A 717 21.90 5.93 -17.28
N PHE A 718 21.76 6.03 -15.96
CA PHE A 718 21.98 7.25 -15.17
C PHE A 718 23.04 7.02 -14.07
N PRO A 719 24.30 6.70 -14.43
CA PRO A 719 25.33 6.29 -13.48
C PRO A 719 25.61 7.32 -12.39
N LEU A 720 25.60 8.62 -12.72
CA LEU A 720 25.81 9.67 -11.73
C LEU A 720 24.64 9.78 -10.75
N PHE A 721 23.40 9.63 -11.21
CA PHE A 721 22.24 9.64 -10.34
C PHE A 721 22.24 8.43 -9.40
N ALA A 722 22.49 7.23 -9.93
CA ALA A 722 22.61 6.01 -9.14
C ALA A 722 23.74 6.11 -8.09
N GLU A 723 24.89 6.67 -8.45
CA GLU A 723 25.98 6.95 -7.49
C GLU A 723 25.49 7.86 -6.35
N LYS A 724 24.74 8.92 -6.66
CA LYS A 724 24.21 9.82 -5.63
C LYS A 724 23.13 9.18 -4.78
N LEU A 725 22.23 8.37 -5.36
CA LEU A 725 21.26 7.60 -4.57
C LEU A 725 21.96 6.65 -3.60
N SER A 726 22.98 5.92 -4.08
CA SER A 726 23.78 5.01 -3.25
C SER A 726 24.54 5.74 -2.13
N ALA A 727 25.12 6.91 -2.42
CA ALA A 727 25.81 7.73 -1.43
C ALA A 727 24.88 8.29 -0.33
N ASN A 728 23.57 8.32 -0.58
CA ASN A 728 22.56 8.74 0.40
C ASN A 728 21.82 7.55 1.03
N TYR A 729 22.25 6.30 0.85
CA TYR A 729 21.66 5.21 1.62
C TYR A 729 21.93 5.43 3.12
N ALA A 730 20.87 5.71 3.89
CA ALA A 730 20.93 5.93 5.32
C ALA A 730 20.80 4.65 6.15
N GLY A 731 21.57 4.56 7.24
CA GLY A 731 21.42 3.56 8.30
C GLY A 731 22.33 2.34 8.17
N VAL A 732 23.00 2.14 7.04
CA VAL A 732 23.77 0.93 6.71
C VAL A 732 25.29 1.09 6.93
N SER A 733 25.73 2.16 7.60
CA SER A 733 27.15 2.30 7.93
C SER A 733 27.59 1.26 8.98
N SER A 734 28.70 0.59 8.69
CA SER A 734 29.28 -0.42 9.59
C SER A 734 29.88 0.20 10.85
N GLY A 735 29.79 -0.49 11.99
CA GLY A 735 30.52 -0.16 13.21
C GLY A 735 29.74 0.62 14.27
N SER A 736 28.53 1.10 13.95
CA SER A 736 27.60 1.64 14.94
C SER A 736 26.83 0.51 15.63
N ARG A 737 26.89 0.45 16.96
CA ARG A 737 26.10 -0.47 17.80
C ARG A 737 24.89 0.20 18.45
N ILE A 738 24.48 1.35 17.94
CA ILE A 738 23.29 2.05 18.44
C ILE A 738 22.07 1.18 18.14
N PRO A 739 21.27 0.79 19.15
CA PRO A 739 20.05 0.03 18.92
C PRO A 739 19.06 0.78 18.03
N VAL A 740 18.35 0.05 17.19
CA VAL A 740 17.33 0.60 16.31
C VAL A 740 15.99 -0.10 16.53
N LEU A 741 14.92 0.67 16.46
CA LEU A 741 13.54 0.21 16.45
C LEU A 741 12.93 0.60 15.11
N ILE A 742 12.44 -0.38 14.35
CA ILE A 742 11.73 -0.17 13.09
C ILE A 742 10.28 -0.60 13.30
N LEU A 743 9.35 0.30 13.01
CA LEU A 743 7.92 0.09 13.18
C LEU A 743 7.24 0.18 11.83
N GLN A 744 6.60 -0.88 11.40
CA GLN A 744 6.08 -1.03 10.05
C GLN A 744 4.63 -1.52 10.05
N GLY A 745 3.79 -0.92 9.22
CA GLY A 745 2.43 -1.41 8.98
C GLY A 745 2.38 -2.32 7.75
N THR A 746 1.63 -3.43 7.79
CA THR A 746 1.53 -4.30 6.59
C THR A 746 0.67 -3.71 5.47
N ALA A 747 -0.12 -2.66 5.76
CA ALA A 747 -0.88 -1.90 4.77
C ALA A 747 -0.18 -0.60 4.35
N ASP A 748 1.12 -0.49 4.61
CA ASP A 748 1.92 0.65 4.20
C ASP A 748 2.17 0.61 2.69
N THR A 749 1.63 1.62 1.99
CA THR A 749 1.69 1.72 0.53
C THR A 749 2.67 2.78 0.05
N VAL A 750 3.45 3.35 0.97
CA VAL A 750 4.46 4.38 0.67
C VAL A 750 5.85 3.79 0.83
N VAL A 751 6.06 3.04 1.92
CA VAL A 751 7.29 2.29 2.18
C VAL A 751 6.87 0.86 2.50
N THR A 752 7.13 -0.05 1.57
CA THR A 752 6.54 -1.39 1.60
C THR A 752 7.11 -2.25 2.74
N PRO A 753 6.32 -3.19 3.29
CA PRO A 753 6.82 -4.15 4.28
C PRO A 753 8.04 -4.94 3.77
N ASP A 754 8.05 -5.30 2.48
CA ASP A 754 9.16 -6.04 1.87
C ASP A 754 10.48 -5.26 1.90
N SER A 755 10.46 -3.96 1.57
CA SER A 755 11.68 -3.14 1.63
C SER A 755 12.17 -2.96 3.07
N GLN A 756 11.27 -2.89 4.04
CA GLN A 756 11.63 -2.77 5.46
C GLN A 756 12.18 -4.06 6.05
N ARG A 757 11.63 -5.22 5.67
CA ARG A 757 12.19 -6.52 6.05
C ARG A 757 13.59 -6.70 5.47
N ALA A 758 13.80 -6.34 4.21
CA ALA A 758 15.12 -6.36 3.58
C ALA A 758 16.12 -5.42 4.29
N PHE A 759 15.69 -4.21 4.66
CA PHE A 759 16.52 -3.28 5.43
C PHE A 759 16.87 -3.82 6.82
N LYS A 760 15.91 -4.40 7.53
CA LYS A 760 16.12 -5.08 8.82
C LYS A 760 17.15 -6.21 8.67
N ASP A 761 17.00 -7.08 7.67
CA ASP A 761 17.94 -8.17 7.41
C ASP A 761 19.36 -7.64 7.15
N GLN A 762 19.50 -6.60 6.33
CA GLN A 762 20.80 -5.95 6.07
C GLN A 762 21.45 -5.39 7.34
N LEU A 763 20.68 -4.75 8.24
CA LEU A 763 21.20 -4.28 9.52
C LEU A 763 21.64 -5.44 10.41
N CYS A 764 20.92 -6.56 10.39
CA CYS A 764 21.29 -7.76 11.14
C CYS A 764 22.56 -8.42 10.62
N GLU A 765 22.74 -8.49 9.29
CA GLU A 765 23.98 -8.97 8.67
C GLU A 765 25.22 -8.14 9.07
N GLN A 766 25.01 -6.86 9.39
CA GLN A 766 26.06 -5.96 9.88
C GLN A 766 26.31 -6.07 11.40
N GLY A 767 25.64 -6.99 12.08
CA GLY A 767 25.74 -7.18 13.54
C GLY A 767 25.01 -6.10 14.34
N GLY A 768 23.97 -5.50 13.77
CA GLY A 768 23.13 -4.50 14.42
C GLY A 768 22.31 -5.06 15.59
N ILE A 769 21.75 -4.15 16.39
CA ILE A 769 20.74 -4.47 17.42
C ILE A 769 19.43 -3.90 16.91
N VAL A 770 18.64 -4.72 16.24
CA VAL A 770 17.41 -4.31 15.56
C VAL A 770 16.21 -4.91 16.29
N THR A 771 15.28 -4.07 16.71
CA THR A 771 13.91 -4.46 17.08
C THR A 771 13.00 -4.10 15.91
N TYR A 772 12.29 -5.07 15.33
CA TYR A 772 11.36 -4.89 14.21
C TYR A 772 9.95 -5.26 14.65
N LEU A 773 9.05 -4.27 14.67
CA LEU A 773 7.65 -4.46 15.03
C LEU A 773 6.78 -4.22 13.80
N GLU A 774 6.10 -5.28 13.36
CA GLU A 774 5.17 -5.23 12.24
C GLU A 774 3.72 -5.25 12.74
N TYR A 775 2.89 -4.37 12.19
CA TYR A 775 1.51 -4.18 12.63
C TYR A 775 0.53 -4.52 11.49
N THR A 776 -0.26 -5.56 11.70
CA THR A 776 -1.20 -6.10 10.71
C THR A 776 -2.24 -5.07 10.27
N ALA A 777 -2.34 -4.86 8.96
CA ALA A 777 -3.29 -3.99 8.30
C ALA A 777 -3.32 -2.55 8.84
N ILE A 778 -2.16 -2.07 9.31
CA ILE A 778 -1.96 -0.66 9.68
C ILE A 778 -1.37 0.08 8.46
N PRO A 779 -1.97 1.21 8.02
CA PRO A 779 -1.44 1.99 6.92
C PRO A 779 -0.28 2.91 7.37
N HIS A 780 0.46 3.45 6.40
CA HIS A 780 1.61 4.35 6.61
C HIS A 780 1.28 5.47 7.61
N ALA A 781 0.16 6.17 7.42
CA ALA A 781 -0.23 7.34 8.22
C ALA A 781 -0.52 7.03 9.71
N GLU A 782 -0.89 5.79 10.03
CA GLU A 782 -1.34 5.40 11.37
C GLU A 782 -0.21 4.84 12.25
N ILE A 783 0.89 4.38 11.65
CA ILE A 783 1.93 3.60 12.35
C ILE A 783 2.46 4.31 13.59
N ARG A 784 2.61 5.64 13.56
CA ARG A 784 3.09 6.46 14.69
C ARG A 784 2.17 6.39 15.92
N TRP A 785 0.87 6.37 15.69
CA TRP A 785 -0.13 6.39 16.77
C TRP A 785 -0.33 5.00 17.33
N THR A 786 -0.46 4.01 16.45
CA THR A 786 -0.66 2.60 16.82
C THR A 786 0.49 2.07 17.66
N SER A 787 1.73 2.45 17.30
CA SER A 787 2.93 1.97 17.97
C SER A 787 3.42 2.82 19.14
N PHE A 788 2.72 3.92 19.48
CA PHE A 788 3.18 4.90 20.48
C PHE A 788 3.55 4.26 21.84
N SER A 789 2.76 3.28 22.30
CA SER A 789 3.02 2.60 23.57
C SER A 789 4.27 1.72 23.52
N ASP A 790 4.52 1.05 22.40
CA ASP A 790 5.66 0.16 22.22
C ASP A 790 6.97 0.94 22.13
N VAL A 791 6.95 2.09 21.45
CA VAL A 791 8.10 3.01 21.39
C VAL A 791 8.47 3.53 22.78
N LEU A 792 7.47 3.94 23.58
CA LEU A 792 7.71 4.37 24.96
C LEU A 792 8.30 3.23 25.81
N ALA A 793 7.76 2.01 25.68
CA ALA A 793 8.26 0.86 26.41
C ALA A 793 9.70 0.54 26.02
N TRP A 794 10.02 0.60 24.72
CA TRP A 794 11.36 0.37 24.19
C TRP A 794 12.39 1.39 24.70
N MET A 795 12.08 2.69 24.63
CA MET A 795 12.96 3.73 25.17
C MET A 795 13.18 3.57 26.68
N GLN A 796 12.12 3.30 27.45
CA GLN A 796 12.20 3.12 28.89
C GLN A 796 13.06 1.92 29.30
N ARG A 797 13.07 0.83 28.52
CA ARG A 797 13.96 -0.31 28.79
C ARG A 797 15.43 0.11 28.65
N ILE A 798 15.76 0.81 27.57
CA ILE A 798 17.13 1.29 27.32
C ILE A 798 17.56 2.29 28.40
N GLU A 799 16.67 3.17 28.84
CA GLU A 799 16.92 4.11 29.95
C GLU A 799 17.24 3.41 31.27
N ARG A 800 16.67 2.22 31.53
CA ARG A 800 16.99 1.39 32.69
C ARG A 800 18.30 0.61 32.54
N GLY A 801 19.01 0.78 31.42
CA GLY A 801 20.25 0.06 31.11
C GLY A 801 20.03 -1.37 30.63
N GLU A 802 18.80 -1.72 30.24
CA GLU A 802 18.49 -3.01 29.61
C GLU A 802 18.85 -2.96 28.12
N LEU A 803 19.34 -4.07 27.58
CA LEU A 803 19.42 -4.23 26.13
C LEU A 803 18.00 -4.44 25.58
N PRO A 804 17.63 -3.78 24.46
CA PRO A 804 16.37 -4.05 23.81
C PRO A 804 16.37 -5.46 23.22
N GLU A 805 15.18 -6.04 23.06
CA GLU A 805 15.01 -7.28 22.30
C GLU A 805 15.48 -7.06 20.87
N THR A 806 16.10 -8.10 20.29
CA THR A 806 16.61 -8.03 18.93
C THR A 806 16.13 -9.20 18.10
N ASP A 807 15.73 -8.89 16.87
CA ASP A 807 15.34 -9.83 15.82
C ASP A 807 16.54 -10.31 15.00
N CYS A 808 17.74 -9.79 15.26
CA CYS A 808 18.95 -10.28 14.64
C CYS A 808 19.40 -11.57 15.30
N GLU A 809 19.59 -12.63 14.50
CA GLU A 809 20.16 -13.87 15.00
C GLU A 809 21.55 -13.61 15.60
N VAL A 810 21.74 -14.02 16.85
CA VAL A 810 23.07 -13.96 17.48
C VAL A 810 23.92 -15.05 16.84
N VAL A 811 24.71 -14.69 15.82
CA VAL A 811 25.81 -15.54 15.35
C VAL A 811 26.84 -15.60 16.47
N VAL A 812 26.71 -16.57 17.37
CA VAL A 812 27.76 -16.89 18.33
C VAL A 812 28.92 -17.47 17.52
N PRO A 813 30.07 -16.79 17.44
CA PRO A 813 31.23 -17.38 16.77
C PRO A 813 31.60 -18.62 17.57
N SER A 814 31.62 -19.79 16.92
CA SER A 814 32.10 -21.02 17.53
C SER A 814 33.59 -20.86 17.88
N SER A 815 33.89 -20.40 19.08
CA SER A 815 35.25 -20.38 19.60
C SER A 815 35.66 -21.80 20.02
N GLU A 816 36.81 -22.21 19.49
CA GLU A 816 37.69 -23.26 20.01
C GLU A 816 37.19 -24.71 20.02
N MET A 817 37.42 -25.41 18.91
CA MET A 817 37.82 -26.83 18.96
C MET A 817 39.22 -26.98 18.37
N SER A 818 40.23 -26.68 19.18
CA SER A 818 41.57 -27.27 19.01
C SER A 818 41.83 -28.23 20.16
N VAL A 819 41.56 -29.52 19.95
CA VAL A 819 42.30 -30.59 20.63
C VAL A 819 42.53 -31.72 19.62
N ASP A 820 43.77 -31.83 19.18
CA ASP A 820 44.34 -33.04 18.58
C ASP A 820 44.04 -34.27 19.43
N ARG A 821 43.68 -35.39 18.79
CA ARG A 821 44.46 -36.64 18.88
C ARG A 821 43.88 -37.78 18.03
N LEU A 822 44.76 -38.24 17.14
CA LEU A 822 45.07 -39.65 16.83
C LEU A 822 43.97 -40.50 16.18
N GLY A 823 44.18 -40.77 14.89
CA GLY A 823 43.41 -41.74 14.15
C GLY A 823 43.57 -43.17 14.63
N ILE A 824 42.53 -43.96 14.35
CA ILE A 824 42.57 -45.39 14.04
C ILE A 824 41.31 -45.70 13.20
N SER A 825 41.56 -46.17 11.97
CA SER A 825 40.82 -47.14 11.16
C SER A 825 39.31 -47.40 11.41
N ALA A 826 38.49 -47.22 10.36
CA ALA A 826 37.28 -48.02 10.10
C ALA A 826 37.67 -49.51 9.92
N PRO A 827 36.79 -50.54 10.11
CA PRO A 827 35.53 -50.77 9.35
C PRO A 827 34.44 -51.56 10.16
N PRO A 828 33.51 -52.34 9.56
CA PRO A 828 32.28 -51.94 8.83
C PRO A 828 30.97 -52.57 9.38
N VAL A 829 29.82 -52.08 8.88
CA VAL A 829 28.51 -52.74 8.60
C VAL A 829 28.00 -53.86 9.54
N LEU A 830 26.79 -53.68 10.10
CA LEU A 830 25.78 -54.75 10.17
C LEU A 830 24.35 -54.24 10.45
N SER A 831 23.43 -54.80 9.65
CA SER A 831 21.96 -54.74 9.69
C SER A 831 21.37 -55.50 10.89
N LEU A 832 20.15 -55.11 11.30
CA LEU A 832 18.96 -55.93 11.73
C LEU A 832 18.11 -55.05 12.69
N ALA A 833 16.90 -54.59 12.33
CA ALA A 833 15.63 -55.31 12.29
C ALA A 833 15.12 -55.86 13.65
N GLN A 834 13.99 -55.28 14.09
CA GLN A 834 12.87 -55.82 14.89
C GLN A 834 13.10 -56.40 16.31
N GLU A 835 12.37 -55.84 17.28
CA GLU A 835 11.37 -56.52 18.14
C GLU A 835 10.68 -55.46 19.03
N LYS A 836 9.38 -55.18 18.85
CA LYS A 836 8.25 -55.69 19.65
C LYS A 836 8.42 -55.57 21.18
N GLN A 837 7.78 -54.54 21.75
CA GLN A 837 6.62 -54.71 22.63
C GLN A 837 5.80 -53.42 22.71
#